data_AF-A0A5E4M8Y5-F1
#
_entry.id   AF-A0A5E4M8Y5-F1
#
_cell.length_a   1.000
_cell.length_b   1.000
_cell.length_c   1.000
_cell.angle_alpha   90.00
_cell.angle_beta   90.00
_cell.angle_gamma   90.00
#
_symmetry.space_group_name_H-M   'P 1'
#
loop_
_entity.id
_entity.type
_entity.pdbx_description
1 polymer ?
#
loop_
_entity_poly.entity_id
_entity_poly.type
_entity_poly.pdbx_seq_one_letter_code
_entity_poly.pdbx_strand_id
1 'polypeptide(L)'
;MDSYYDKVENIWGNGLDKPRSLFLSNISLLSIGGGHRDLMVWPCMTYTPHADINALSLAIPGVWTSMDHQCILWCKSLVKTIVRVLFDSAESDSDDSVHEWRKKVSSYHFDKRSNGKWFHSNLHPNSVKLKEPHIIEWNETYKVQRSIFLESGSTMPIAIHMPLLNKSFNYEMTAEAINIEYHDWVFSCKPDNHLKKYCLYGANWSSNSTISMSKYLKRRHVTIQLSKVLRLGHSNLVFKIKNTKKPTGLNIDLYKVGDRTNQLSWRFWYGIFDRKLLWEIDIFETIQYKTILHGWLDSMCLNCVYRVYMVPLKCLKKKHHAVSKFVIPWTQGVLHGLSSDDSIEPLRISMENLPSSNITVDPYLQFILDPMCKYRIELELSIMDTVGTIGLKYGLTFPSYIGIIILLVLSHQFTELANSVSDTNNDCSIYHNSLPSIFKTLKILIISNCFMTVIQYLWPDMNKPIGGIDWLGHPLKTMIFSSLLYNITNSFMYFGTLGLWIMMLFWGKAINELLIRFIMKAMKKNATVSDWILYGFGKLPIAVPIIAILMSYHTCGTVGLIISAFFYYFLLCTMVQDRIEELIYYPLMCVKEYFMGGQRPVLNLSLTTIHLHFSLFLLWLLICGCHLPCSIEWARNYHQSKYLDPDPSWISSVILNICAGILWQMDIPKRNVKFYRELSDVCISTSVILFVFGQTALFRIAPILTSVFVLITVNQCFCSWWIRFRSQNNDEVNDTNNVRSQQCN
;
A
#
# COMPACT_ATOMS: atom_id res chain seq x y z
N MET A 1 3.08 -16.76 -14.44
CA MET A 1 2.43 -16.63 -13.11
C MET A 1 0.91 -16.61 -13.26
N ASP A 2 0.37 -15.84 -14.20
CA ASP A 2 -1.09 -15.71 -14.43
C ASP A 2 -1.78 -17.06 -14.62
N SER A 3 -1.22 -17.99 -15.42
CA SER A 3 -1.77 -19.35 -15.57
C SER A 3 -1.91 -20.15 -14.26
N TYR A 4 -1.08 -19.89 -13.23
CA TYR A 4 -1.22 -20.56 -11.93
C TYR A 4 -2.40 -19.99 -11.14
N TYR A 5 -2.46 -18.65 -11.01
CA TYR A 5 -3.56 -18.00 -10.31
C TYR A 5 -4.90 -18.21 -11.02
N ASP A 6 -4.92 -18.16 -12.36
CA ASP A 6 -6.10 -18.50 -13.15
C ASP A 6 -6.51 -19.96 -12.96
N LYS A 7 -5.56 -20.89 -12.82
CA LYS A 7 -5.88 -22.29 -12.49
C LYS A 7 -6.45 -22.40 -11.08
N VAL A 8 -5.86 -21.72 -10.09
CA VAL A 8 -6.35 -21.72 -8.71
C VAL A 8 -7.76 -21.14 -8.66
N GLU A 9 -7.98 -19.97 -9.26
CA GLU A 9 -9.29 -19.32 -9.34
C GLU A 9 -10.29 -20.19 -10.12
N ASN A 10 -9.88 -20.83 -11.21
CA ASN A 10 -10.76 -21.75 -11.93
C ASN A 10 -11.08 -23.01 -11.13
N ILE A 11 -10.15 -23.54 -10.32
CA ILE A 11 -10.39 -24.71 -9.47
C ILE A 11 -11.39 -24.36 -8.38
N TRP A 12 -11.17 -23.24 -7.67
CA TRP A 12 -12.06 -22.80 -6.60
C TRP A 12 -13.40 -22.29 -7.15
N GLY A 13 -13.39 -21.42 -8.15
CA GLY A 13 -14.57 -20.85 -8.78
C GLY A 13 -15.43 -21.89 -9.50
N ASN A 14 -14.87 -22.69 -10.43
CA ASN A 14 -15.70 -23.73 -11.09
C ASN A 14 -16.08 -24.87 -10.14
N GLY A 15 -15.27 -25.12 -9.11
CA GLY A 15 -15.51 -26.15 -8.11
C GLY A 15 -16.62 -25.80 -7.10
N LEU A 16 -16.70 -24.52 -6.71
CA LEU A 16 -17.62 -24.00 -5.70
C LEU A 16 -18.89 -23.34 -6.28
N ASP A 17 -18.85 -22.74 -7.48
CA ASP A 17 -19.96 -21.93 -8.04
C ASP A 17 -20.94 -22.71 -8.94
N LYS A 18 -20.49 -23.77 -9.63
CA LYS A 18 -21.41 -24.73 -10.29
C LYS A 18 -22.16 -25.50 -9.19
N PRO A 19 -23.37 -26.09 -9.41
CA PRO A 19 -24.04 -26.89 -8.39
C PRO A 19 -23.03 -27.87 -7.81
N ARG A 20 -22.58 -27.59 -6.58
CA ARG A 20 -21.21 -27.86 -6.12
C ARG A 20 -20.76 -29.23 -6.61
N SER A 21 -19.73 -29.24 -7.45
CA SER A 21 -19.17 -30.47 -7.98
C SER A 21 -18.97 -31.47 -6.83
N LEU A 22 -19.23 -32.75 -7.08
CA LEU A 22 -19.25 -33.83 -6.08
C LEU A 22 -17.96 -33.91 -5.22
N PHE A 23 -16.88 -33.28 -5.68
CA PHE A 23 -15.56 -33.25 -5.04
C PHE A 23 -15.39 -32.15 -3.98
N LEU A 24 -16.01 -30.97 -4.15
CA LEU A 24 -15.86 -29.80 -3.25
C LEU A 24 -17.13 -29.45 -2.47
N SER A 25 -18.21 -30.22 -2.64
CA SER A 25 -19.50 -29.95 -1.98
C SER A 25 -19.46 -29.93 -0.44
N ASN A 26 -18.51 -30.66 0.14
CA ASN A 26 -18.37 -30.84 1.59
C ASN A 26 -17.23 -29.99 2.21
N ILE A 27 -16.58 -29.12 1.43
CA ILE A 27 -15.49 -28.26 1.89
C ILE A 27 -16.06 -26.88 2.22
N SER A 28 -15.70 -26.34 3.38
CA SER A 28 -16.03 -24.98 3.79
C SER A 28 -14.81 -24.10 3.63
N LEU A 29 -14.96 -22.96 2.95
CA LEU A 29 -13.86 -22.03 2.68
C LEU A 29 -14.00 -20.79 3.57
N LEU A 30 -13.00 -20.56 4.43
CA LEU A 30 -12.90 -19.38 5.30
C LEU A 30 -11.73 -18.52 4.84
N SER A 31 -11.99 -17.27 4.46
CA SER A 31 -10.93 -16.30 4.15
C SER A 31 -10.71 -15.36 5.33
N ILE A 32 -9.45 -15.27 5.80
CA ILE A 32 -9.08 -14.50 6.99
C ILE A 32 -7.97 -13.50 6.63
N GLY A 33 -8.20 -12.21 6.86
CA GLY A 33 -7.19 -11.17 6.67
C GLY A 33 -6.57 -10.65 7.97
N GLY A 34 -5.29 -10.28 7.95
CA GLY A 34 -4.55 -9.78 9.13
C GLY A 34 -5.00 -8.41 9.64
N GLY A 35 -5.71 -7.63 8.81
CA GLY A 35 -6.16 -6.27 9.11
C GLY A 35 -5.04 -5.24 8.89
N HIS A 36 -5.14 -4.07 9.51
CA HIS A 36 -4.28 -2.92 9.20
C HIS A 36 -2.77 -3.07 9.53
N ARG A 37 -2.36 -4.09 10.29
CA ARG A 37 -0.93 -4.41 10.55
C ARG A 37 -0.35 -5.35 9.51
N ASP A 38 -1.17 -5.96 8.67
CA ASP A 38 -0.70 -6.75 7.54
C ASP A 38 -0.28 -5.80 6.42
N LEU A 39 1.02 -5.50 6.38
CA LEU A 39 1.60 -4.62 5.37
C LEU A 39 1.91 -5.38 4.06
N MET A 40 1.84 -6.72 4.05
CA MET A 40 2.14 -7.54 2.88
C MET A 40 0.88 -7.87 2.09
N VAL A 41 -0.21 -8.23 2.77
CA VAL A 41 -1.49 -8.54 2.13
C VAL A 41 -2.56 -7.59 2.65
N TRP A 42 -3.02 -6.74 1.74
CA TRP A 42 -4.04 -5.74 2.05
C TRP A 42 -5.40 -6.40 2.31
N PRO A 43 -6.22 -5.87 3.23
CA PRO A 43 -7.55 -6.41 3.51
C PRO A 43 -8.48 -6.54 2.29
N CYS A 44 -8.38 -5.69 1.25
CA CYS A 44 -9.09 -5.88 -0.02
C CYS A 44 -8.69 -7.18 -0.74
N MET A 45 -7.42 -7.55 -0.70
CA MET A 45 -6.89 -8.72 -1.42
C MET A 45 -7.25 -10.04 -0.73
N THR A 46 -7.72 -9.99 0.51
CA THR A 46 -8.19 -11.17 1.24
C THR A 46 -9.65 -11.51 0.96
N TYR A 47 -10.40 -10.62 0.31
CA TYR A 47 -11.79 -10.90 -0.04
C TYR A 47 -11.86 -11.82 -1.25
N THR A 48 -12.62 -12.91 -1.14
CA THR A 48 -12.97 -13.77 -2.28
C THR A 48 -14.47 -14.02 -2.30
N PRO A 49 -15.13 -13.93 -3.47
CA PRO A 49 -16.55 -14.22 -3.60
C PRO A 49 -16.86 -15.70 -3.34
N HIS A 50 -15.86 -16.59 -3.44
CA HIS A 50 -16.05 -18.03 -3.29
C HIS A 50 -16.00 -18.51 -1.83
N ALA A 51 -15.56 -17.68 -0.88
CA ALA A 51 -15.52 -18.06 0.53
C ALA A 51 -16.91 -18.03 1.17
N ASP A 52 -17.19 -19.02 2.03
CA ASP A 52 -18.42 -19.05 2.83
C ASP A 52 -18.43 -17.91 3.87
N ILE A 53 -17.25 -17.53 4.37
CA ILE A 53 -17.03 -16.41 5.28
C ILE A 53 -15.74 -15.69 4.89
N ASN A 54 -15.84 -14.36 4.75
CA ASN A 54 -14.68 -13.48 4.71
C ASN A 54 -14.63 -12.70 6.03
N ALA A 55 -13.51 -12.73 6.73
CA ALA A 55 -13.36 -12.02 7.99
C ALA A 55 -11.99 -11.36 8.11
N LEU A 56 -11.95 -10.16 8.65
CA LEU A 56 -10.69 -9.59 9.11
C LEU A 56 -10.46 -9.98 10.57
N SER A 57 -9.20 -10.19 10.94
CA SER A 57 -8.80 -10.61 12.29
C SER A 57 -9.45 -9.75 13.38
N LEU A 58 -9.51 -8.43 13.18
CA LEU A 58 -10.12 -7.47 14.10
C LEU A 58 -11.65 -7.56 14.17
N ALA A 59 -12.33 -8.04 13.12
CA ALA A 59 -13.78 -8.19 13.13
C ALA A 59 -14.22 -9.43 13.91
N ILE A 60 -13.33 -10.41 14.08
CA ILE A 60 -13.64 -11.70 14.71
C ILE A 60 -13.86 -11.50 16.22
N PRO A 61 -15.03 -11.88 16.77
CA PRO A 61 -15.32 -11.78 18.20
C PRO A 61 -14.29 -12.48 19.09
N GLY A 62 -13.58 -11.69 19.92
CA GLY A 62 -12.54 -12.19 20.81
C GLY A 62 -11.12 -12.10 20.26
N VAL A 63 -10.94 -11.62 19.03
CA VAL A 63 -9.66 -11.32 18.40
C VAL A 63 -9.49 -9.81 18.32
N TRP A 64 -8.92 -9.22 19.37
CA TRP A 64 -8.87 -7.76 19.53
C TRP A 64 -7.56 -7.12 19.03
N THR A 65 -6.74 -7.87 18.32
CA THR A 65 -5.41 -7.44 17.88
C THR A 65 -5.28 -7.68 16.39
N SER A 66 -4.98 -6.62 15.63
CA SER A 66 -4.55 -6.78 14.24
C SER A 66 -3.22 -7.53 14.20
N MET A 67 -3.03 -8.30 13.13
CA MET A 67 -1.90 -9.18 12.93
C MET A 67 -1.14 -8.72 11.71
N ASP A 68 0.19 -8.76 11.75
CA ASP A 68 0.95 -8.79 10.51
C ASP A 68 0.78 -10.14 9.80
N HIS A 69 1.24 -10.21 8.55
CA HIS A 69 1.07 -11.39 7.72
C HIS A 69 1.66 -12.67 8.33
N GLN A 70 2.77 -12.58 9.07
CA GLN A 70 3.41 -13.75 9.66
C GLN A 70 2.69 -14.15 10.95
N CYS A 71 2.27 -13.16 11.74
CA CYS A 71 1.57 -13.34 13.00
C CYS A 71 0.18 -13.95 12.87
N ILE A 72 -0.41 -13.94 11.67
CA ILE A 72 -1.72 -14.55 11.43
C ILE A 72 -1.73 -16.06 11.76
N LEU A 73 -0.59 -16.74 11.61
CA LEU A 73 -0.48 -18.19 11.83
C LEU A 73 -0.37 -18.57 13.31
N TRP A 74 0.18 -17.70 14.17
CA TRP A 74 0.50 -18.04 15.56
C TRP A 74 -0.17 -17.16 16.61
N CYS A 75 -0.89 -16.10 16.23
CA CYS A 75 -1.53 -15.27 17.24
C CYS A 75 -2.62 -16.03 18.00
N LYS A 76 -2.37 -16.21 19.29
CA LYS A 76 -3.15 -17.03 20.22
C LYS A 76 -4.65 -16.68 20.24
N SER A 77 -5.01 -15.42 20.03
CA SER A 77 -6.41 -14.99 20.03
C SER A 77 -7.17 -15.58 18.84
N LEU A 78 -6.59 -15.50 17.63
CA LEU A 78 -7.17 -16.08 16.41
C LEU A 78 -7.13 -17.60 16.42
N VAL A 79 -5.98 -18.18 16.78
CA VAL A 79 -5.80 -19.64 16.88
C VAL A 79 -6.86 -20.25 17.81
N LYS A 80 -7.15 -19.62 18.96
CA LYS A 80 -8.22 -20.08 19.87
C LYS A 80 -9.61 -20.05 19.23
N THR A 81 -9.90 -19.09 18.37
CA THR A 81 -11.20 -19.00 17.68
C THR A 81 -11.28 -20.05 16.56
N ILE A 82 -10.22 -20.22 15.77
CA ILE A 82 -10.12 -21.27 14.75
C ILE A 82 -10.30 -22.65 15.38
N VAL A 83 -9.58 -22.93 16.47
CA VAL A 83 -9.70 -24.20 17.20
C VAL A 83 -11.15 -24.46 17.64
N ARG A 84 -11.86 -23.44 18.15
CA ARG A 84 -13.28 -23.60 18.52
C ARG A 84 -14.17 -23.91 17.32
N VAL A 85 -13.96 -23.24 16.19
CA VAL A 85 -14.70 -23.56 14.96
C VAL A 85 -14.44 -25.00 14.54
N LEU A 86 -13.19 -25.46 14.57
CA LEU A 86 -12.84 -26.84 14.20
C LEU A 86 -13.51 -27.87 15.13
N PHE A 87 -13.50 -27.65 16.44
CA PHE A 87 -14.15 -28.55 17.40
C PHE A 87 -15.67 -28.54 17.28
N ASP A 88 -16.31 -27.37 17.23
CA ASP A 88 -17.77 -27.26 17.11
C ASP A 88 -18.28 -27.71 15.73
N SER A 89 -17.42 -27.69 14.71
CA SER A 89 -17.74 -28.20 13.36
C SER A 89 -17.71 -29.73 13.26
N ALA A 90 -17.09 -30.42 14.22
CA ALA A 90 -17.01 -31.87 14.24
C ALA A 90 -18.28 -32.52 14.80
N GLU A 91 -18.97 -31.82 15.68
CA GLU A 91 -20.20 -32.28 16.34
C GLU A 91 -21.42 -31.75 15.57
N SER A 92 -21.86 -32.48 14.54
CA SER A 92 -23.06 -32.11 13.76
C SER A 92 -24.33 -32.62 14.45
N ASP A 93 -25.34 -31.76 14.59
CA ASP A 93 -26.70 -32.23 14.85
C ASP A 93 -27.23 -33.03 13.64
N SER A 94 -28.11 -34.01 13.90
CA SER A 94 -28.55 -35.03 12.94
C SER A 94 -29.32 -34.50 11.72
N ASP A 95 -29.89 -33.31 11.82
CA ASP A 95 -30.90 -32.81 10.88
C ASP A 95 -30.33 -31.82 9.85
N ASP A 96 -29.19 -31.19 10.14
CA ASP A 96 -28.54 -30.24 9.23
C ASP A 96 -27.56 -30.95 8.29
N SER A 97 -27.44 -30.47 7.04
CA SER A 97 -26.32 -30.90 6.19
C SER A 97 -24.98 -30.48 6.83
N VAL A 98 -23.95 -31.33 6.74
CA VAL A 98 -22.62 -31.06 7.33
C VAL A 98 -22.07 -29.70 6.92
N HIS A 99 -22.30 -29.30 5.67
CA HIS A 99 -21.89 -28.00 5.16
C HIS A 99 -22.66 -26.84 5.83
N GLU A 100 -23.99 -26.95 5.92
CA GLU A 100 -24.81 -25.91 6.54
C GLU A 100 -24.51 -25.74 8.03
N TRP A 101 -24.30 -26.86 8.74
CA TRP A 101 -23.84 -26.85 10.12
C TRP A 101 -22.52 -26.09 10.27
N ARG A 102 -21.51 -26.43 9.47
CA ARG A 102 -20.20 -25.75 9.47
C ARG A 102 -20.32 -24.26 9.18
N LYS A 103 -21.21 -23.86 8.27
CA LYS A 103 -21.48 -22.46 7.98
C LYS A 103 -22.11 -21.74 9.18
N LYS A 104 -23.09 -22.35 9.85
CA LYS A 104 -23.72 -21.82 11.08
C LYS A 104 -22.69 -21.65 12.20
N VAL A 105 -21.88 -22.69 12.47
CA VAL A 105 -20.80 -22.67 13.47
C VAL A 105 -19.77 -21.59 13.16
N SER A 106 -19.32 -21.53 11.90
CA SER A 106 -18.31 -20.57 11.49
C SER A 106 -18.83 -19.14 11.61
N SER A 107 -20.06 -18.87 11.17
CA SER A 107 -20.69 -17.52 11.27
C SER A 107 -20.86 -17.10 12.73
N TYR A 108 -21.21 -18.04 13.62
CA TYR A 108 -21.30 -17.78 15.05
C TYR A 108 -19.96 -17.35 15.69
N HIS A 109 -18.84 -17.98 15.33
CA HIS A 109 -17.54 -17.64 15.92
C HIS A 109 -16.81 -16.49 15.20
N PHE A 110 -17.04 -16.30 13.89
CA PHE A 110 -16.33 -15.31 13.06
C PHE A 110 -17.11 -14.01 12.84
N ASP A 111 -18.43 -14.07 12.61
CA ASP A 111 -19.23 -12.86 12.37
C ASP A 111 -19.80 -12.31 13.68
N LYS A 112 -20.52 -13.17 14.42
CA LYS A 112 -21.30 -12.72 15.57
C LYS A 112 -21.43 -13.77 16.65
N ARG A 113 -20.67 -13.53 17.72
CA ARG A 113 -20.70 -14.36 18.94
C ARG A 113 -21.49 -13.68 20.06
N SER A 114 -22.63 -14.26 20.40
CA SER A 114 -23.53 -13.77 21.45
C SER A 114 -23.10 -14.20 22.87
N ASN A 115 -22.87 -15.50 23.13
CA ASN A 115 -22.39 -15.96 24.43
C ASN A 115 -21.80 -17.38 24.46
N GLY A 116 -20.91 -17.63 25.43
CA GLY A 116 -20.39 -18.97 25.69
C GLY A 116 -19.17 -19.32 24.83
N LYS A 117 -18.54 -20.46 25.16
CA LYS A 117 -17.32 -20.97 24.49
C LYS A 117 -17.63 -21.85 23.27
N TRP A 118 -18.82 -22.45 23.26
CA TRP A 118 -19.28 -23.49 22.35
C TRP A 118 -20.53 -23.03 21.62
N PHE A 119 -20.75 -23.55 20.43
CA PHE A 119 -22.00 -23.44 19.68
C PHE A 119 -22.90 -24.64 19.98
N HIS A 120 -24.21 -24.38 20.10
CA HIS A 120 -25.24 -25.40 20.23
C HIS A 120 -26.45 -24.97 19.40
N SER A 121 -27.16 -25.91 18.77
CA SER A 121 -28.38 -25.61 18.02
C SER A 121 -29.46 -24.94 18.88
N ASN A 122 -29.60 -25.37 20.12
CA ASN A 122 -30.57 -24.83 21.09
C ASN A 122 -30.09 -23.56 21.81
N LEU A 123 -29.03 -22.90 21.32
CA LEU A 123 -28.57 -21.63 21.88
C LEU A 123 -29.60 -20.53 21.59
N HIS A 124 -30.10 -19.87 22.65
CA HIS A 124 -31.12 -18.82 22.57
C HIS A 124 -32.48 -19.28 22.02
N PRO A 125 -33.26 -20.07 22.78
CA PRO A 125 -34.60 -20.46 22.36
C PRO A 125 -35.50 -19.24 22.13
N ASN A 126 -36.39 -19.32 21.12
CA ASN A 126 -37.25 -18.21 20.69
C ASN A 126 -38.14 -17.65 21.82
N SER A 127 -38.66 -18.52 22.68
CA SER A 127 -39.49 -18.16 23.83
C SER A 127 -38.94 -18.80 25.10
N VAL A 128 -38.81 -18.00 26.16
CA VAL A 128 -38.32 -18.44 27.46
C VAL A 128 -39.36 -18.13 28.53
N LYS A 129 -39.59 -19.08 29.43
CA LYS A 129 -40.42 -18.86 30.62
C LYS A 129 -39.65 -17.97 31.60
N LEU A 130 -40.18 -16.77 31.86
CA LEU A 130 -39.52 -15.76 32.69
C LEU A 130 -39.79 -15.98 34.18
N LYS A 131 -40.94 -16.55 34.52
CA LYS A 131 -41.35 -16.84 35.90
C LYS A 131 -40.82 -18.21 36.32
N GLU A 132 -39.72 -18.23 37.06
CA GLU A 132 -39.23 -19.40 37.79
C GLU A 132 -39.87 -19.44 39.20
N PRO A 133 -40.12 -20.63 39.78
CA PRO A 133 -40.80 -20.78 41.08
C PRO A 133 -39.99 -20.26 42.28
N HIS A 134 -38.71 -19.91 42.10
CA HIS A 134 -37.87 -19.34 43.15
C HIS A 134 -37.75 -17.82 42.98
N ILE A 135 -38.45 -17.10 43.86
CA ILE A 135 -38.34 -15.68 44.26
C ILE A 135 -37.41 -14.84 43.35
N ILE A 136 -37.97 -14.35 42.23
CA ILE A 136 -37.34 -13.33 41.38
C ILE A 136 -37.73 -11.96 41.93
N GLU A 137 -36.75 -11.10 42.22
CA GLU A 137 -37.00 -9.70 42.56
C GLU A 137 -37.30 -8.94 41.27
N TRP A 138 -38.57 -8.55 41.08
CA TRP A 138 -38.99 -7.74 39.95
C TRP A 138 -38.84 -6.26 40.26
N ASN A 139 -37.90 -5.61 39.56
CA ASN A 139 -37.66 -4.18 39.69
C ASN A 139 -38.22 -3.44 38.48
N GLU A 140 -39.30 -2.70 38.67
CA GLU A 140 -39.86 -1.86 37.62
C GLU A 140 -39.04 -0.58 37.43
N THR A 141 -38.84 -0.18 36.18
CA THR A 141 -38.20 1.09 35.88
C THR A 141 -38.82 1.80 34.70
N TYR A 142 -39.23 3.05 34.94
CA TYR A 142 -39.69 3.99 33.92
C TYR A 142 -38.57 4.93 33.47
N LYS A 143 -37.38 4.81 34.08
CA LYS A 143 -36.22 5.61 33.71
C LYS A 143 -35.73 5.17 32.34
N VAL A 144 -35.53 6.16 31.48
CA VAL A 144 -35.01 6.00 30.13
C VAL A 144 -33.56 5.47 30.15
N GLN A 145 -32.80 5.87 31.16
CA GLN A 145 -31.45 5.40 31.44
C GLN A 145 -31.40 4.77 32.83
N ARG A 146 -30.77 3.60 32.96
CA ARG A 146 -30.56 2.93 34.25
C ARG A 146 -29.27 2.12 34.24
N SER A 147 -28.40 2.39 35.20
CA SER A 147 -27.16 1.66 35.40
C SER A 147 -27.15 1.02 36.79
N ILE A 148 -26.91 -0.29 36.86
CA ILE A 148 -26.81 -1.06 38.11
C ILE A 148 -25.46 -1.77 38.12
N PHE A 149 -24.75 -1.67 39.23
CA PHE A 149 -23.53 -2.43 39.45
C PHE A 149 -23.57 -3.07 40.83
N LEU A 150 -23.46 -4.38 40.88
CA LEU A 150 -23.54 -5.23 42.07
C LEU A 150 -22.14 -5.75 42.37
N GLU A 151 -21.43 -5.14 43.32
CA GLU A 151 -20.04 -5.49 43.65
C GLU A 151 -19.89 -6.90 44.24
N SER A 152 -20.80 -7.28 45.13
CA SER A 152 -20.87 -8.61 45.75
C SER A 152 -21.77 -9.60 45.00
N GLY A 153 -22.29 -9.21 43.83
CA GLY A 153 -23.29 -9.97 43.09
C GLY A 153 -24.69 -9.91 43.73
N SER A 154 -25.53 -10.92 43.47
CA SER A 154 -26.90 -11.01 44.01
C SER A 154 -27.19 -12.42 44.50
N THR A 155 -27.79 -12.52 45.70
CA THR A 155 -28.25 -13.78 46.29
C THR A 155 -29.52 -14.31 45.60
N MET A 156 -30.39 -13.41 45.12
CA MET A 156 -31.62 -13.73 44.39
C MET A 156 -31.53 -13.30 42.92
N PRO A 157 -32.25 -13.98 41.99
CA PRO A 157 -32.35 -13.52 40.61
C PRO A 157 -33.13 -12.21 40.53
N ILE A 158 -32.60 -11.25 39.77
CA ILE A 158 -33.21 -9.92 39.57
C ILE A 158 -33.75 -9.86 38.14
N ALA A 159 -35.01 -9.45 37.99
CA ALA A 159 -35.61 -9.14 36.70
C ALA A 159 -35.98 -7.65 36.65
N ILE A 160 -35.35 -6.91 35.73
CA ILE A 160 -35.68 -5.51 35.49
C ILE A 160 -36.74 -5.43 34.42
N HIS A 161 -37.88 -4.84 34.75
CA HIS A 161 -39.00 -4.66 33.84
C HIS A 161 -39.09 -3.19 33.39
N MET A 162 -39.02 -2.97 32.08
CA MET A 162 -39.08 -1.65 31.46
C MET A 162 -40.28 -1.56 30.50
N PRO A 163 -41.38 -0.89 30.89
CA PRO A 163 -42.52 -0.69 30.02
C PRO A 163 -42.27 0.40 28.95
N LEU A 164 -42.68 0.13 27.70
CA LEU A 164 -42.42 1.00 26.54
C LEU A 164 -43.56 2.01 26.26
N LEU A 165 -44.10 2.63 27.32
CA LEU A 165 -45.28 3.49 27.24
C LEU A 165 -45.07 4.69 26.28
N ASN A 166 -45.96 4.80 25.27
CA ASN A 166 -46.07 5.95 24.35
C ASN A 166 -44.79 6.28 23.55
N LYS A 167 -43.91 5.28 23.32
CA LYS A 167 -42.66 5.45 22.55
C LYS A 167 -42.88 5.14 21.07
N SER A 168 -42.31 5.97 20.19
CA SER A 168 -42.44 5.85 18.74
C SER A 168 -41.48 4.80 18.14
N PHE A 169 -41.67 4.49 16.86
CA PHE A 169 -40.81 3.59 16.09
C PHE A 169 -39.34 4.06 15.94
N ASN A 170 -39.04 5.32 16.29
CA ASN A 170 -37.72 5.96 16.09
C ASN A 170 -36.79 5.85 17.31
N TYR A 171 -37.13 4.99 18.27
CA TYR A 171 -36.32 4.74 19.46
C TYR A 171 -35.46 3.47 19.30
N GLU A 172 -34.25 3.52 19.84
CA GLU A 172 -33.33 2.39 20.01
C GLU A 172 -33.08 2.16 21.49
N MET A 173 -32.98 0.89 21.89
CA MET A 173 -32.55 0.49 23.22
C MET A 173 -31.19 -0.19 23.11
N THR A 174 -30.23 0.27 23.89
CA THR A 174 -28.93 -0.38 24.04
C THR A 174 -28.75 -0.80 25.48
N ALA A 175 -28.35 -2.05 25.68
CA ALA A 175 -28.02 -2.59 26.99
C ALA A 175 -26.63 -3.22 27.00
N GLU A 176 -25.90 -2.99 28.09
CA GLU A 176 -24.60 -3.58 28.36
C GLU A 176 -24.68 -4.47 29.60
N ALA A 177 -24.33 -5.75 29.40
CA ALA A 177 -24.17 -6.74 30.45
C ALA A 177 -22.70 -6.88 30.84
N ILE A 178 -22.38 -6.64 32.12
CA ILE A 178 -21.04 -6.77 32.69
C ILE A 178 -21.00 -8.05 33.52
N ASN A 179 -20.19 -9.02 33.08
CA ASN A 179 -19.91 -10.29 33.74
C ASN A 179 -21.15 -11.16 34.06
N ILE A 180 -22.26 -10.97 33.36
CA ILE A 180 -23.43 -11.85 33.46
C ILE A 180 -23.05 -13.19 32.80
N GLU A 181 -23.08 -14.30 33.54
CA GLU A 181 -22.71 -15.63 33.02
C GLU A 181 -23.83 -16.24 32.17
N TYR A 182 -25.09 -15.94 32.49
CA TYR A 182 -26.25 -16.53 31.85
C TYR A 182 -26.37 -16.14 30.36
N HIS A 183 -26.72 -17.11 29.51
CA HIS A 183 -26.81 -16.94 28.05
C HIS A 183 -27.94 -15.99 27.66
N ASP A 184 -29.13 -16.19 28.24
CA ASP A 184 -30.34 -15.47 27.89
C ASP A 184 -30.68 -14.39 28.90
N TRP A 185 -30.33 -13.15 28.62
CA TRP A 185 -30.44 -12.05 29.57
C TRP A 185 -31.35 -10.91 29.13
N VAL A 186 -31.77 -10.87 27.84
CA VAL A 186 -32.69 -9.86 27.30
C VAL A 186 -33.90 -10.50 26.64
N PHE A 187 -35.07 -10.02 27.03
CA PHE A 187 -36.35 -10.52 26.56
C PHE A 187 -37.31 -9.37 26.26
N SER A 188 -38.28 -9.62 25.39
CA SER A 188 -39.44 -8.75 25.19
C SER A 188 -40.73 -9.54 25.39
N CYS A 189 -41.76 -8.89 25.91
CA CYS A 189 -43.01 -9.58 26.18
C CYS A 189 -44.21 -8.63 26.16
N LYS A 190 -45.40 -9.24 26.05
CA LYS A 190 -46.68 -8.59 26.35
C LYS A 190 -47.12 -9.03 27.75
N PRO A 191 -47.48 -8.10 28.64
CA PRO A 191 -47.93 -8.44 29.98
C PRO A 191 -49.26 -9.20 29.90
N ASP A 192 -49.44 -10.16 30.80
CA ASP A 192 -50.67 -10.95 30.87
C ASP A 192 -51.81 -10.11 31.47
N ASN A 193 -53.02 -10.26 30.92
CA ASN A 193 -54.22 -9.50 31.30
C ASN A 193 -54.61 -9.74 32.78
N HIS A 194 -54.30 -10.91 33.33
CA HIS A 194 -54.62 -11.28 34.71
C HIS A 194 -53.63 -10.76 35.75
N LEU A 195 -52.33 -10.68 35.41
CA LEU A 195 -51.27 -10.26 36.34
C LEU A 195 -50.86 -8.79 36.17
N LYS A 196 -51.34 -8.10 35.12
CA LYS A 196 -51.17 -6.69 34.71
C LYS A 196 -49.76 -6.08 34.72
N LYS A 197 -48.77 -6.71 35.35
CA LYS A 197 -47.42 -6.17 35.60
C LYS A 197 -46.28 -7.09 35.16
N TYR A 198 -46.50 -8.40 35.09
CA TYR A 198 -45.43 -9.37 34.82
C TYR A 198 -45.69 -10.21 33.57
N CYS A 199 -44.61 -10.61 32.92
CA CYS A 199 -44.64 -11.49 31.76
C CYS A 199 -44.32 -12.93 32.16
N LEU A 200 -45.16 -13.88 31.72
CA LEU A 200 -44.92 -15.31 31.93
C LEU A 200 -43.91 -15.87 30.93
N TYR A 201 -44.04 -15.47 29.67
CA TYR A 201 -43.17 -15.84 28.57
C TYR A 201 -42.60 -14.58 27.92
N GLY A 202 -41.36 -14.67 27.44
CA GLY A 202 -40.70 -13.61 26.72
C GLY A 202 -39.96 -14.12 25.49
N ALA A 203 -40.05 -13.36 24.41
CA ALA A 203 -39.24 -13.59 23.23
C ALA A 203 -37.79 -13.19 23.51
N ASN A 204 -36.84 -14.04 23.11
CA ASN A 204 -35.43 -13.88 23.44
C ASN A 204 -34.69 -13.01 22.42
N TRP A 205 -33.99 -11.99 22.89
CA TRP A 205 -33.16 -11.10 22.06
C TRP A 205 -31.66 -11.27 22.32
N SER A 206 -31.28 -12.21 23.16
CA SER A 206 -29.89 -12.40 23.59
C SER A 206 -28.99 -12.90 22.47
N SER A 207 -29.55 -13.54 21.43
CA SER A 207 -28.85 -13.90 20.19
C SER A 207 -28.30 -12.67 19.46
N ASN A 208 -28.94 -11.50 19.62
CA ASN A 208 -28.48 -10.27 19.00
C ASN A 208 -27.31 -9.61 19.73
N SER A 209 -26.91 -10.14 20.88
CA SER A 209 -25.79 -9.60 21.64
C SER A 209 -24.45 -9.85 20.95
N THR A 210 -23.49 -8.99 21.25
CA THR A 210 -22.11 -9.07 20.76
C THR A 210 -21.15 -8.86 21.92
N ILE A 211 -20.05 -9.60 21.91
CA ILE A 211 -19.00 -9.44 22.91
C ILE A 211 -18.23 -8.15 22.59
N SER A 212 -17.92 -7.36 23.63
CA SER A 212 -17.07 -6.18 23.51
C SER A 212 -15.66 -6.48 24.00
N MET A 213 -14.67 -5.74 23.49
CA MET A 213 -13.29 -5.81 23.96
C MET A 213 -13.22 -5.38 25.43
N SER A 214 -12.59 -6.17 26.30
CA SER A 214 -12.51 -5.87 27.73
C SER A 214 -11.24 -6.46 28.37
N LYS A 215 -10.55 -5.71 29.25
CA LYS A 215 -9.35 -6.19 29.96
C LYS A 215 -9.68 -7.06 31.19
N TYR A 216 -10.74 -6.74 31.94
CA TYR A 216 -11.03 -7.39 33.22
C TYR A 216 -12.31 -8.24 33.22
N LEU A 217 -13.46 -7.61 33.10
CA LEU A 217 -14.77 -8.26 33.18
C LEU A 217 -15.36 -8.41 31.77
N LYS A 218 -15.88 -9.60 31.46
CA LYS A 218 -16.52 -9.88 30.17
C LYS A 218 -17.70 -8.92 29.98
N ARG A 219 -17.68 -8.16 28.88
CA ARG A 219 -18.77 -7.23 28.52
C ARG A 219 -19.50 -7.72 27.27
N ARG A 220 -20.83 -7.66 27.31
CA ARG A 220 -21.71 -7.96 26.17
C ARG A 220 -22.64 -6.77 25.96
N HIS A 221 -22.88 -6.42 24.72
CA HIS A 221 -23.81 -5.34 24.38
C HIS A 221 -24.85 -5.85 23.39
N VAL A 222 -26.06 -5.33 23.49
CA VAL A 222 -27.13 -5.56 22.53
C VAL A 222 -27.80 -4.24 22.22
N THR A 223 -28.06 -4.01 20.93
CA THR A 223 -28.82 -2.86 20.45
C THR A 223 -30.08 -3.38 19.76
N ILE A 224 -31.24 -2.91 20.20
CA ILE A 224 -32.55 -3.34 19.71
C ILE A 224 -33.32 -2.11 19.25
N GLN A 225 -33.79 -2.16 18.00
CA GLN A 225 -34.72 -1.16 17.48
C GLN A 225 -36.12 -1.45 18.02
N LEU A 226 -36.76 -0.47 18.65
CA LEU A 226 -38.09 -0.64 19.22
C LEU A 226 -39.14 -0.99 18.15
N SER A 227 -38.92 -0.58 16.90
CA SER A 227 -39.78 -0.96 15.78
C SER A 227 -39.93 -2.48 15.61
N LYS A 228 -38.87 -3.26 15.87
CA LYS A 228 -38.90 -4.72 15.79
C LYS A 228 -39.69 -5.32 16.96
N VAL A 229 -39.57 -4.74 18.15
CA VAL A 229 -40.28 -5.20 19.36
C VAL A 229 -41.78 -4.91 19.23
N LEU A 230 -42.15 -3.71 18.78
CA LEU A 230 -43.54 -3.30 18.59
C LEU A 230 -44.24 -4.09 17.47
N ARG A 231 -43.51 -4.47 16.40
CA ARG A 231 -44.04 -5.35 15.34
C ARG A 231 -44.45 -6.74 15.84
N LEU A 232 -43.83 -7.23 16.92
CA LEU A 232 -44.23 -8.48 17.59
C LEU A 232 -45.42 -8.29 18.55
N GLY A 233 -45.95 -7.06 18.69
CA GLY A 233 -47.02 -6.76 19.65
C GLY A 233 -46.57 -6.75 21.11
N HIS A 234 -45.26 -6.72 21.37
CA HIS A 234 -44.69 -6.66 22.71
C HIS A 234 -44.61 -5.21 23.21
N SER A 235 -44.98 -4.99 24.48
CA SER A 235 -45.02 -3.66 25.10
C SER A 235 -43.95 -3.45 26.17
N ASN A 236 -43.27 -4.51 26.60
CA ASN A 236 -42.30 -4.46 27.70
C ASN A 236 -40.98 -5.13 27.32
N LEU A 237 -39.88 -4.60 27.87
CA LEU A 237 -38.56 -5.21 27.84
C LEU A 237 -38.20 -5.73 29.23
N VAL A 238 -37.58 -6.91 29.28
CA VAL A 238 -37.18 -7.58 30.51
C VAL A 238 -35.72 -7.97 30.45
N PHE A 239 -34.96 -7.59 31.47
CA PHE A 239 -33.56 -7.97 31.63
C PHE A 239 -33.39 -8.85 32.85
N LYS A 240 -32.73 -10.00 32.70
CA LYS A 240 -32.58 -10.99 33.77
C LYS A 240 -31.12 -11.11 34.21
N ILE A 241 -30.89 -10.99 35.51
CA ILE A 241 -29.62 -11.28 36.17
C ILE A 241 -29.87 -12.48 37.10
N LYS A 242 -29.19 -13.60 36.85
CA LYS A 242 -29.26 -14.76 37.75
C LYS A 242 -28.47 -14.51 39.04
N ASN A 243 -28.75 -15.30 40.07
CA ASN A 243 -27.99 -15.29 41.30
C ASN A 243 -26.50 -15.58 41.03
N THR A 244 -25.63 -14.79 41.61
CA THR A 244 -24.17 -14.88 41.42
C THR A 244 -23.45 -14.24 42.58
N LYS A 245 -22.31 -14.81 42.96
CA LYS A 245 -21.40 -14.23 43.97
C LYS A 245 -20.33 -13.33 43.36
N LYS A 246 -20.28 -13.24 42.03
CA LYS A 246 -19.29 -12.45 41.28
C LYS A 246 -19.83 -11.04 41.03
N PRO A 247 -18.94 -10.03 40.89
CA PRO A 247 -19.35 -8.69 40.53
C PRO A 247 -20.07 -8.72 39.17
N THR A 248 -21.28 -8.16 39.11
CA THR A 248 -22.08 -8.09 37.88
C THR A 248 -22.68 -6.71 37.71
N GLY A 249 -22.90 -6.30 36.47
CA GLY A 249 -23.49 -5.00 36.16
C GLY A 249 -24.40 -5.08 34.95
N LEU A 250 -25.34 -4.14 34.90
CA LEU A 250 -26.28 -3.99 33.82
C LEU A 250 -26.55 -2.49 33.61
N ASN A 251 -26.19 -2.01 32.43
CA ASN A 251 -26.48 -0.65 31.98
C ASN A 251 -27.52 -0.73 30.87
N ILE A 252 -28.56 0.11 30.95
CA ILE A 252 -29.66 0.18 29.98
C ILE A 252 -29.85 1.65 29.58
N ASP A 253 -29.90 1.92 28.28
CA ASP A 253 -30.07 3.26 27.70
C ASP A 253 -31.11 3.16 26.56
N LEU A 254 -32.24 3.83 26.73
CA LEU A 254 -33.30 3.95 25.73
C LEU A 254 -33.23 5.36 25.14
N TYR A 255 -33.10 5.52 23.83
CA TYR A 255 -32.91 6.85 23.25
C TYR A 255 -33.55 6.98 21.87
N LYS A 256 -33.80 8.22 21.44
CA LYS A 256 -34.20 8.52 20.06
C LYS A 256 -32.94 8.50 19.19
N VAL A 257 -33.01 7.88 18.02
CA VAL A 257 -31.82 7.69 17.15
C VAL A 257 -31.07 9.00 16.88
N GLY A 258 -31.79 10.08 16.58
CA GLY A 258 -31.20 11.39 16.27
C GLY A 258 -30.34 12.01 17.39
N ASP A 259 -30.63 11.70 18.66
CA ASP A 259 -29.93 12.30 19.80
C ASP A 259 -28.55 11.64 20.05
N ARG A 260 -28.32 10.46 19.45
CA ARG A 260 -27.07 9.68 19.56
C ARG A 260 -26.29 9.59 18.25
N THR A 261 -26.73 10.30 17.23
CA THR A 261 -26.06 10.34 15.92
C THR A 261 -25.57 11.75 15.63
N ASN A 262 -24.27 11.90 15.44
CA ASN A 262 -23.67 13.11 14.87
C ASN A 262 -23.18 12.83 13.46
N GLN A 263 -23.14 13.85 12.62
CA GLN A 263 -22.58 13.79 11.28
C GLN A 263 -21.38 14.71 11.20
N LEU A 264 -20.22 14.12 10.92
CA LEU A 264 -19.01 14.86 10.65
C LEU A 264 -18.83 14.98 9.14
N SER A 265 -18.84 16.21 8.64
CA SER A 265 -18.63 16.48 7.21
C SER A 265 -17.15 16.66 6.89
N TRP A 266 -16.61 15.81 6.02
CA TRP A 266 -15.29 16.00 5.42
C TRP A 266 -15.39 17.04 4.31
N ARG A 267 -14.71 18.18 4.49
CA ARG A 267 -14.48 19.11 3.39
C ARG A 267 -13.44 18.53 2.43
N PHE A 268 -13.50 18.93 1.16
CA PHE A 268 -12.57 18.46 0.13
C PHE A 268 -11.08 18.63 0.51
N TRP A 269 -10.73 19.70 1.25
CA TRP A 269 -9.38 20.04 1.72
C TRP A 269 -9.08 19.61 3.18
N TYR A 270 -10.02 18.93 3.83
CA TYR A 270 -9.88 18.59 5.25
C TYR A 270 -8.71 17.62 5.48
N GLY A 271 -7.88 17.89 6.50
CA GLY A 271 -6.63 17.17 6.76
C GLY A 271 -5.36 17.82 6.19
N ILE A 272 -5.45 18.67 5.16
CA ILE A 272 -4.27 19.39 4.64
C ILE A 272 -3.90 20.56 5.55
N PHE A 273 -4.91 21.27 6.09
CA PHE A 273 -4.73 22.44 6.94
C PHE A 273 -5.10 22.18 8.42
N ASP A 274 -6.15 21.39 8.66
CA ASP A 274 -6.60 21.04 10.01
C ASP A 274 -6.04 19.68 10.43
N ARG A 275 -5.02 19.69 11.29
CA ARG A 275 -4.37 18.47 11.81
C ARG A 275 -5.16 17.77 12.91
N LYS A 276 -6.03 18.51 13.60
CA LYS A 276 -6.76 18.03 14.77
C LYS A 276 -8.18 18.55 14.74
N LEU A 277 -9.12 17.62 14.72
CA LEU A 277 -10.52 17.91 14.94
C LEU A 277 -10.90 17.46 16.35
N LEU A 278 -11.63 18.34 17.04
CA LEU A 278 -12.08 18.12 18.39
C LEU A 278 -13.60 18.21 18.42
N TRP A 279 -14.24 17.20 19.00
CA TRP A 279 -15.62 17.32 19.43
C TRP A 279 -15.79 16.65 20.78
N GLU A 280 -16.69 17.21 21.57
CA GLU A 280 -16.97 16.73 22.91
C GLU A 280 -18.30 15.96 22.88
N ILE A 281 -18.32 14.76 23.47
CA ILE A 281 -19.58 14.09 23.77
C ILE A 281 -19.97 14.55 25.16
N ASP A 282 -20.77 15.61 25.22
CA ASP A 282 -21.27 16.17 26.47
C ASP A 282 -22.63 15.57 26.85
N ILE A 283 -22.70 14.24 26.89
CA ILE A 283 -23.94 13.58 27.30
C ILE A 283 -23.64 12.57 28.40
N PHE A 284 -24.32 12.75 29.52
CA PHE A 284 -24.22 11.89 30.70
C PHE A 284 -25.11 10.64 30.52
N GLU A 285 -24.72 9.51 31.12
CA GLU A 285 -25.45 8.24 31.07
C GLU A 285 -25.64 7.62 29.67
N THR A 286 -24.74 7.93 28.72
CA THR A 286 -24.80 7.34 27.37
C THR A 286 -24.03 6.06 27.27
N ILE A 287 -24.65 5.01 26.72
CA ILE A 287 -23.95 3.75 26.45
C ILE A 287 -23.42 3.72 25.02
N GLN A 288 -24.17 4.27 24.06
CA GLN A 288 -23.80 4.21 22.66
C GLN A 288 -23.92 5.57 21.98
N TYR A 289 -22.91 5.91 21.20
CA TYR A 289 -22.87 7.10 20.35
C TYR A 289 -22.35 6.75 18.96
N LYS A 290 -22.95 7.32 17.92
CA LYS A 290 -22.58 7.07 16.51
C LYS A 290 -22.18 8.40 15.86
N THR A 291 -21.05 8.41 15.14
CA THR A 291 -20.61 9.55 14.33
C THR A 291 -20.45 9.10 12.88
N ILE A 292 -21.28 9.62 11.99
CA ILE A 292 -21.24 9.33 10.54
C ILE A 292 -20.18 10.23 9.90
N LEU A 293 -19.30 9.66 9.08
CA LEU A 293 -18.19 10.37 8.43
C LEU A 293 -18.58 10.69 6.98
N HIS A 294 -19.42 11.71 6.82
CA HIS A 294 -19.99 12.09 5.54
C HIS A 294 -18.95 12.78 4.65
N GLY A 295 -18.90 12.39 3.37
CA GLY A 295 -18.01 13.03 2.38
C GLY A 295 -16.53 12.63 2.46
N TRP A 296 -16.16 11.66 3.32
CA TRP A 296 -14.78 11.17 3.37
C TRP A 296 -14.37 10.49 2.04
N LEU A 297 -15.28 9.75 1.42
CA LEU A 297 -15.11 9.13 0.08
C LEU A 297 -14.78 10.16 -1.02
N ASP A 298 -15.26 11.39 -0.86
CA ASP A 298 -15.07 12.48 -1.82
C ASP A 298 -13.88 13.38 -1.52
N SER A 299 -13.22 13.19 -0.38
CA SER A 299 -12.06 13.98 0.01
C SER A 299 -10.80 13.64 -0.79
N MET A 300 -9.90 14.63 -0.95
CA MET A 300 -8.55 14.41 -1.51
C MET A 300 -7.70 13.49 -0.62
N CYS A 301 -7.99 13.46 0.68
CA CYS A 301 -7.26 12.73 1.72
C CYS A 301 -7.81 11.29 1.94
N LEU A 302 -8.28 10.60 0.89
CA LEU A 302 -8.84 9.25 1.02
C LEU A 302 -7.85 8.27 1.67
N ASN A 303 -6.56 8.40 1.35
CA ASN A 303 -5.50 7.52 1.87
C ASN A 303 -4.88 8.02 3.19
N CYS A 304 -5.47 9.03 3.81
CA CYS A 304 -4.96 9.58 5.06
C CYS A 304 -5.34 8.71 6.25
N VAL A 305 -4.40 8.61 7.18
CA VAL A 305 -4.55 7.81 8.40
C VAL A 305 -4.83 8.75 9.56
N TYR A 306 -5.97 8.53 10.21
CA TYR A 306 -6.35 9.29 11.41
C TYR A 306 -6.25 8.41 12.65
N ARG A 307 -5.96 9.04 13.78
CA ARG A 307 -5.99 8.42 15.11
C ARG A 307 -7.13 9.03 15.89
N VAL A 308 -8.05 8.18 16.34
CA VAL A 308 -9.18 8.56 17.18
C VAL A 308 -8.80 8.30 18.63
N TYR A 309 -8.67 9.37 19.40
CA TYR A 309 -8.47 9.33 20.84
C TYR A 309 -9.80 9.55 21.55
N MET A 310 -10.06 8.76 22.57
CA MET A 310 -11.22 8.91 23.44
C MET A 310 -10.72 9.25 24.83
N VAL A 311 -10.70 10.54 25.16
CA VAL A 311 -10.10 11.06 26.39
C VAL A 311 -11.19 11.23 27.45
N PRO A 312 -11.11 10.53 28.60
CA PRO A 312 -12.04 10.74 29.70
C PRO A 312 -11.76 12.10 30.36
N LEU A 313 -12.77 12.99 30.40
CA LEU A 313 -12.67 14.30 31.04
C LEU A 313 -13.00 14.22 32.54
N LYS A 314 -14.13 13.56 32.86
CA LYS A 314 -14.62 13.40 34.22
C LYS A 314 -15.36 12.07 34.36
N CYS A 315 -14.98 11.27 35.35
CA CYS A 315 -15.61 10.00 35.66
C CYS A 315 -15.98 9.94 37.14
N LEU A 316 -17.17 9.40 37.46
CA LEU A 316 -17.58 9.14 38.85
C LEU A 316 -16.75 8.02 39.49
N LYS A 317 -16.32 7.03 38.70
CA LYS A 317 -15.50 5.90 39.15
C LYS A 317 -14.11 5.99 38.53
N LYS A 318 -13.10 5.59 39.30
CA LYS A 318 -11.73 5.42 38.78
C LYS A 318 -11.69 4.34 37.68
N LYS A 319 -12.53 3.31 37.83
CA LYS A 319 -12.70 2.24 36.84
C LYS A 319 -13.79 2.58 35.84
N HIS A 320 -13.40 2.69 34.59
CA HIS A 320 -14.17 3.03 33.41
C HIS A 320 -13.69 2.22 32.21
N HIS A 321 -14.59 2.03 31.27
CA HIS A 321 -14.32 1.25 30.08
C HIS A 321 -15.12 1.82 28.92
N ALA A 322 -14.41 2.19 27.87
CA ALA A 322 -15.03 2.65 26.66
C ALA A 322 -14.32 2.05 25.44
N VAL A 323 -15.09 1.69 24.43
CA VAL A 323 -14.61 1.05 23.20
C VAL A 323 -15.04 1.89 22.02
N SER A 324 -14.10 2.25 21.16
CA SER A 324 -14.38 2.83 19.86
C SER A 324 -14.37 1.73 18.80
N LYS A 325 -15.27 1.84 17.83
CA LYS A 325 -15.37 0.94 16.68
C LYS A 325 -15.44 1.77 15.42
N PHE A 326 -14.67 1.41 14.42
CA PHE A 326 -14.80 1.94 13.07
C PHE A 326 -15.43 0.87 12.19
N VAL A 327 -16.59 1.20 11.62
CA VAL A 327 -17.39 0.27 10.82
C VAL A 327 -17.47 0.80 9.40
N ILE A 328 -17.05 -0.04 8.46
CA ILE A 328 -17.17 0.22 7.02
C ILE A 328 -18.33 -0.64 6.50
N PRO A 329 -19.47 -0.06 6.07
CA PRO A 329 -20.69 -0.80 5.77
C PRO A 329 -20.55 -1.86 4.67
N TRP A 330 -19.67 -1.63 3.70
CA TRP A 330 -19.47 -2.50 2.54
C TRP A 330 -18.36 -3.53 2.73
N THR A 331 -17.63 -3.52 3.85
CA THR A 331 -16.65 -4.54 4.16
C THR A 331 -17.02 -5.24 5.47
N GLN A 332 -16.66 -6.51 5.60
CA GLN A 332 -16.87 -7.27 6.84
C GLN A 332 -15.84 -6.91 7.94
N GLY A 333 -15.10 -5.80 7.76
CA GLY A 333 -14.06 -5.34 8.66
C GLY A 333 -14.57 -4.31 9.68
N VAL A 334 -14.42 -4.60 10.98
CA VAL A 334 -14.60 -3.62 12.06
C VAL A 334 -13.26 -3.43 12.77
N LEU A 335 -12.79 -2.19 12.87
CA LEU A 335 -11.60 -1.87 13.67
C LEU A 335 -12.04 -1.49 15.08
N HIS A 336 -11.32 -1.97 16.09
CA HIS A 336 -11.61 -1.71 17.51
C HIS A 336 -10.48 -0.91 18.16
N GLY A 337 -10.85 0.08 18.96
CA GLY A 337 -9.95 0.79 19.88
C GLY A 337 -10.50 0.73 21.30
N LEU A 338 -9.62 0.73 22.28
CA LEU A 338 -9.98 0.59 23.68
C LEU A 338 -9.42 1.75 24.49
N SER A 339 -10.29 2.44 25.22
CA SER A 339 -9.91 3.33 26.30
C SER A 339 -10.33 2.72 27.63
N SER A 340 -9.38 2.59 28.55
CA SER A 340 -9.63 2.09 29.90
C SER A 340 -8.74 2.84 30.88
N ASP A 341 -8.98 2.62 32.18
CA ASP A 341 -8.34 3.24 33.35
C ASP A 341 -6.86 3.60 33.20
N ASP A 342 -6.08 2.64 32.73
CA ASP A 342 -4.62 2.74 32.69
C ASP A 342 -4.07 3.05 31.30
N SER A 343 -4.92 3.09 30.25
CA SER A 343 -4.45 3.20 28.87
C SER A 343 -5.50 3.78 27.92
N ILE A 344 -5.12 4.84 27.22
CA ILE A 344 -5.84 5.37 26.06
C ILE A 344 -5.14 4.81 24.81
N GLU A 345 -5.65 3.72 24.25
CA GLU A 345 -5.12 3.17 23.00
C GLU A 345 -5.86 3.83 21.82
N PRO A 346 -5.19 4.64 20.97
CA PRO A 346 -5.86 5.29 19.85
C PRO A 346 -6.34 4.28 18.82
N LEU A 347 -7.54 4.49 18.32
CA LEU A 347 -8.04 3.75 17.18
C LEU A 347 -7.47 4.35 15.89
N ARG A 348 -6.61 3.59 15.21
CA ARG A 348 -6.14 3.93 13.86
C ARG A 348 -7.28 3.67 12.87
N ILE A 349 -7.71 4.70 12.15
CA ILE A 349 -8.68 4.59 11.07
C ILE A 349 -8.03 4.99 9.74
N SER A 350 -8.27 4.20 8.71
CA SER A 350 -7.83 4.46 7.35
C SER A 350 -8.80 3.84 6.37
N MET A 351 -9.02 4.50 5.24
CA MET A 351 -9.79 3.90 4.17
C MET A 351 -8.92 2.93 3.38
N GLU A 352 -9.22 1.65 3.49
CA GLU A 352 -8.49 0.59 2.81
C GLU A 352 -9.19 0.17 1.51
N ASN A 353 -10.53 0.10 1.52
CA ASN A 353 -11.33 -0.38 0.38
C ASN A 353 -12.41 0.62 0.00
N LEU A 354 -12.54 0.92 -1.29
CA LEU A 354 -13.68 1.66 -1.84
C LEU A 354 -14.88 0.71 -2.04
N PRO A 355 -16.12 1.21 -1.94
CA PRO A 355 -17.30 0.41 -2.22
C PRO A 355 -17.36 0.06 -3.71
N SER A 356 -17.84 -1.15 -4.03
CA SER A 356 -18.16 -1.56 -5.40
C SER A 356 -19.38 -0.77 -5.90
N SER A 357 -19.12 0.36 -6.56
CA SER A 357 -19.97 1.28 -7.37
C SER A 357 -21.45 1.57 -7.04
N ASN A 358 -22.09 0.93 -6.06
CA ASN A 358 -23.53 0.99 -5.80
C ASN A 358 -23.91 1.24 -4.33
N ILE A 359 -22.94 1.48 -3.43
CA ILE A 359 -23.21 1.65 -2.00
C ILE A 359 -23.06 3.12 -1.62
N THR A 360 -24.17 3.77 -1.29
CA THR A 360 -24.25 5.19 -0.87
C THR A 360 -24.17 5.37 0.65
N VAL A 361 -23.79 4.33 1.38
CA VAL A 361 -23.77 4.36 2.85
C VAL A 361 -22.41 4.86 3.31
N ASP A 362 -22.38 5.94 4.08
CA ASP A 362 -21.13 6.47 4.64
C ASP A 362 -20.55 5.57 5.75
N PRO A 363 -19.21 5.53 5.90
CA PRO A 363 -18.58 4.88 7.04
C PRO A 363 -18.86 5.65 8.33
N TYR A 364 -18.89 4.95 9.46
CA TYR A 364 -19.19 5.58 10.74
C TYR A 364 -18.34 5.04 11.89
N LEU A 365 -18.13 5.90 12.89
CA LEU A 365 -17.54 5.56 14.18
C LEU A 365 -18.67 5.25 15.18
N GLN A 366 -18.57 4.12 15.85
CA GLN A 366 -19.47 3.73 16.93
C GLN A 366 -18.68 3.67 18.23
N PHE A 367 -19.10 4.45 19.21
CA PHE A 367 -18.53 4.49 20.54
C PHE A 367 -19.45 3.77 21.52
N ILE A 368 -18.88 2.87 22.31
CA ILE A 368 -19.51 2.24 23.47
C ILE A 368 -18.85 2.88 24.68
N LEU A 369 -19.60 3.70 25.40
CA LEU A 369 -19.10 4.57 26.46
C LEU A 369 -19.50 4.03 27.84
N ASP A 370 -18.71 4.37 28.86
CA ASP A 370 -19.14 4.18 30.24
C ASP A 370 -20.17 5.27 30.60
N PRO A 371 -21.40 4.91 31.00
CA PRO A 371 -22.45 5.89 31.30
C PRO A 371 -22.07 6.84 32.45
N MET A 372 -21.11 6.48 33.30
CA MET A 372 -20.68 7.27 34.46
C MET A 372 -19.54 8.24 34.15
N CYS A 373 -19.16 8.37 32.88
CA CYS A 373 -18.02 9.15 32.40
C CYS A 373 -18.40 10.12 31.27
N LYS A 374 -17.72 11.26 31.24
CA LYS A 374 -17.76 12.24 30.15
C LYS A 374 -16.50 12.13 29.31
N TYR A 375 -16.63 12.09 27.98
CA TYR A 375 -15.53 11.87 27.04
C TYR A 375 -15.39 13.00 26.03
N ARG A 376 -14.13 13.35 25.73
CA ARG A 376 -13.76 14.17 24.56
C ARG A 376 -13.19 13.25 23.48
N ILE A 377 -13.67 13.40 22.25
CA ILE A 377 -13.11 12.67 21.13
C ILE A 377 -12.19 13.60 20.36
N GLU A 378 -10.97 13.12 20.12
CA GLU A 378 -9.97 13.84 19.35
C GLU A 378 -9.63 13.00 18.12
N LEU A 379 -9.74 13.61 16.94
CA LEU A 379 -9.33 13.01 15.69
C LEU A 379 -8.07 13.73 15.22
N GLU A 380 -6.96 13.01 15.17
CA GLU A 380 -5.65 13.54 14.79
C GLU A 380 -5.16 12.90 13.49
N LEU A 381 -4.68 13.71 12.54
CA LEU A 381 -4.03 13.21 11.34
C LEU A 381 -2.61 12.72 11.65
N SER A 382 -2.34 11.45 11.39
CA SER A 382 -1.00 10.87 11.51
C SER A 382 -0.23 11.00 10.20
N ILE A 383 0.67 11.98 10.10
CA ILE A 383 1.46 12.25 8.88
C ILE A 383 2.37 11.06 8.55
N MET A 384 3.09 10.53 9.55
CA MET A 384 4.02 9.42 9.34
C MET A 384 3.30 8.13 8.89
N ASP A 385 2.15 7.82 9.51
CA ASP A 385 1.36 6.65 9.09
C ASP A 385 0.73 6.86 7.70
N THR A 386 0.37 8.10 7.36
CA THR A 386 -0.16 8.46 6.04
C THR A 386 0.90 8.30 4.96
N VAL A 387 2.10 8.86 5.16
CA VAL A 387 3.23 8.68 4.23
C VAL A 387 3.61 7.21 4.12
N GLY A 388 3.63 6.47 5.24
CA GLY A 388 3.85 5.02 5.22
C GLY A 388 2.79 4.27 4.42
N THR A 389 1.51 4.61 4.58
CA THR A 389 0.40 3.99 3.83
C THR A 389 0.47 4.32 2.34
N ILE A 390 0.82 5.56 1.98
CA ILE A 390 1.05 5.96 0.57
C ILE A 390 2.26 5.20 0.00
N GLY A 391 3.36 5.10 0.75
CA GLY A 391 4.53 4.34 0.35
C GLY A 391 4.23 2.85 0.16
N LEU A 392 3.37 2.26 0.98
CA LEU A 392 2.96 0.87 0.82
C LEU A 392 2.00 0.66 -0.37
N LYS A 393 0.98 1.55 -0.55
CA LYS A 393 0.02 1.44 -1.67
C LYS A 393 0.68 1.72 -3.03
N TYR A 394 1.52 2.73 -3.09
CA TYR A 394 2.03 3.30 -4.34
C TYR A 394 3.54 3.15 -4.52
N GLY A 395 4.26 2.59 -3.55
CA GLY A 395 5.71 2.40 -3.59
C GLY A 395 6.20 1.70 -4.85
N LEU A 396 5.46 0.67 -5.29
CA LEU A 396 5.79 -0.11 -6.49
C LEU A 396 5.71 0.72 -7.79
N THR A 397 5.00 1.85 -7.78
CA THR A 397 4.88 2.73 -8.96
C THR A 397 6.03 3.74 -9.06
N PHE A 398 6.77 4.01 -7.98
CA PHE A 398 7.86 4.99 -7.98
C PHE A 398 8.94 4.71 -9.03
N PRO A 399 9.45 3.47 -9.20
CA PRO A 399 10.44 3.16 -10.23
C PRO A 399 9.96 3.49 -11.65
N SER A 400 8.67 3.34 -11.92
CA SER A 400 8.05 3.70 -13.20
C SER A 400 8.08 5.20 -13.43
N TYR A 401 7.76 6.01 -12.41
CA TYR A 401 7.88 7.48 -12.49
C TYR A 401 9.33 7.93 -12.63
N ILE A 402 10.29 7.28 -11.96
CA ILE A 402 11.72 7.56 -12.13
C ILE A 402 12.13 7.31 -13.59
N GLY A 403 11.71 6.18 -14.16
CA GLY A 403 11.98 5.85 -15.56
C GLY A 403 11.36 6.85 -16.53
N ILE A 404 10.12 7.28 -16.29
CA ILE A 404 9.45 8.32 -17.09
C ILE A 404 10.25 9.63 -17.06
N ILE A 405 10.67 10.10 -15.88
CA ILE A 405 11.45 11.34 -15.75
C ILE A 405 12.77 11.24 -16.53
N ILE A 406 13.51 10.14 -16.38
CA ILE A 406 14.78 9.92 -17.09
C ILE A 406 14.56 9.91 -18.60
N LEU A 407 13.53 9.21 -19.10
CA LEU A 407 13.21 9.16 -20.54
C LEU A 407 12.82 10.54 -21.09
N LEU A 408 12.12 11.36 -20.31
CA LEU A 408 11.74 12.71 -20.72
C LEU A 408 12.92 13.68 -20.73
N VAL A 409 13.86 13.53 -19.79
CA VAL A 409 15.14 14.26 -19.80
C VAL A 409 15.94 13.86 -21.04
N LEU A 410 16.10 12.55 -21.30
CA LEU A 410 16.80 12.05 -22.50
C LEU A 410 16.15 12.56 -23.80
N SER A 411 14.82 12.54 -23.89
CA SER A 411 14.08 13.12 -25.03
C SER A 411 14.42 14.61 -25.23
N HIS A 412 14.47 15.39 -24.15
CA HIS A 412 14.84 16.81 -24.27
C HIS A 412 16.29 16.98 -24.75
N GLN A 413 17.23 16.24 -24.16
CA GLN A 413 18.64 16.23 -24.56
C GLN A 413 18.83 15.83 -26.03
N PHE A 414 18.12 14.80 -26.52
CA PHE A 414 18.16 14.40 -27.94
C PHE A 414 17.52 15.44 -28.86
N THR A 415 16.49 16.16 -28.41
CA THR A 415 15.87 17.24 -29.21
C THR A 415 16.84 18.42 -29.36
N GLU A 416 17.57 18.77 -28.30
CA GLU A 416 18.62 19.80 -28.37
C GLU A 416 19.77 19.37 -29.30
N LEU A 417 20.19 18.10 -29.22
CA LEU A 417 21.19 17.52 -30.12
C LEU A 417 20.74 17.45 -31.59
N ALA A 418 19.44 17.27 -31.84
CA ALA A 418 18.88 17.34 -33.19
C ALA A 418 18.91 18.77 -33.76
N ASN A 419 18.70 19.77 -32.90
CA ASN A 419 18.71 21.18 -33.28
C ASN A 419 20.13 21.77 -33.36
N SER A 420 21.11 21.20 -32.67
CA SER A 420 22.52 21.63 -32.79
C SER A 420 23.16 21.28 -34.14
N VAL A 421 22.47 20.51 -34.98
CA VAL A 421 22.85 20.32 -36.41
C VAL A 421 22.84 21.66 -37.17
N SER A 422 22.07 22.67 -36.73
CA SER A 422 22.03 24.00 -37.35
C SER A 422 22.88 25.08 -36.65
N ASP A 423 23.23 24.91 -35.37
CA ASP A 423 23.99 25.90 -34.57
C ASP A 423 25.11 25.24 -33.76
N THR A 424 26.37 25.60 -34.04
CA THR A 424 27.58 24.98 -33.47
C THR A 424 27.84 25.30 -31.99
N ASN A 425 27.09 26.23 -31.39
CA ASN A 425 27.33 26.75 -30.03
C ASN A 425 26.35 26.23 -28.96
N ASN A 426 25.36 25.40 -29.31
CA ASN A 426 24.41 24.89 -28.34
C ASN A 426 24.92 23.58 -27.72
N ASP A 427 25.37 23.66 -26.47
CA ASP A 427 25.65 22.50 -25.65
C ASP A 427 24.36 21.90 -25.08
N CYS A 428 24.30 20.56 -25.03
CA CYS A 428 23.26 19.79 -24.37
C CYS A 428 23.07 20.24 -22.91
N SER A 429 21.81 20.44 -22.51
CA SER A 429 21.47 20.90 -21.17
C SER A 429 21.82 19.89 -20.07
N ILE A 430 22.17 20.44 -18.90
CA ILE A 430 22.35 19.69 -17.65
C ILE A 430 21.03 19.00 -17.30
N TYR A 431 21.09 17.77 -16.76
CA TYR A 431 19.94 17.01 -16.28
C TYR A 431 18.89 17.87 -15.54
N HIS A 432 19.34 18.72 -14.61
CA HIS A 432 18.48 19.63 -13.82
C HIS A 432 17.70 20.65 -14.67
N ASN A 433 18.30 21.17 -15.73
CA ASN A 433 17.65 22.12 -16.65
C ASN A 433 16.71 21.40 -17.63
N SER A 434 17.01 20.13 -17.93
CA SER A 434 16.19 19.28 -18.78
C SER A 434 14.99 18.66 -18.06
N LEU A 435 14.80 18.91 -16.75
CA LEU A 435 13.69 18.35 -15.99
C LEU A 435 12.34 18.77 -16.61
N PRO A 436 11.42 17.82 -16.83
CA PRO A 436 10.16 18.14 -17.48
C PRO A 436 9.32 19.09 -16.62
N SER A 437 8.95 20.22 -17.21
CA SER A 437 7.94 21.11 -16.64
C SER A 437 6.64 20.35 -16.38
N ILE A 438 5.94 20.74 -15.31
CA ILE A 438 4.64 20.17 -14.90
C ILE A 438 3.67 20.08 -16.09
N PHE A 439 3.65 21.09 -16.96
CA PHE A 439 2.77 21.11 -18.14
C PHE A 439 3.08 20.01 -19.17
N LYS A 440 4.36 19.67 -19.37
CA LYS A 440 4.76 18.61 -20.31
C LYS A 440 4.33 17.23 -19.77
N THR A 441 4.47 17.03 -18.47
CA THR A 441 4.06 15.80 -17.80
C THR A 441 2.54 15.66 -17.75
N LEU A 442 1.80 16.74 -17.50
CA LEU A 442 0.33 16.74 -17.55
C LEU A 442 -0.19 16.33 -18.94
N LYS A 443 0.45 16.78 -20.03
CA LYS A 443 0.09 16.32 -21.38
C LYS A 443 0.27 14.82 -21.54
N ILE A 444 1.39 14.26 -21.07
CA ILE A 444 1.66 12.82 -21.13
C ILE A 444 0.67 12.03 -20.28
N LEU A 445 0.33 12.54 -19.09
CA LEU A 445 -0.67 11.97 -18.19
C LEU A 445 -2.08 11.94 -18.81
N ILE A 446 -2.46 13.00 -19.53
CA ILE A 446 -3.74 13.04 -20.25
C ILE A 446 -3.75 12.00 -21.37
N ILE A 447 -2.68 11.96 -22.17
CA ILE A 447 -2.54 10.99 -23.27
C ILE A 447 -2.57 9.56 -22.74
N SER A 448 -1.84 9.26 -21.66
CA SER A 448 -1.79 7.92 -21.09
C SER A 448 -3.14 7.50 -20.48
N ASN A 449 -3.87 8.40 -19.83
CA ASN A 449 -5.22 8.12 -19.33
C ASN A 449 -6.23 7.88 -20.47
N CYS A 450 -6.17 8.66 -21.54
CA CYS A 450 -6.97 8.41 -22.75
C CYS A 450 -6.62 7.05 -23.37
N PHE A 451 -5.34 6.72 -23.46
CA PHE A 451 -4.89 5.44 -23.98
C PHE A 451 -5.34 4.26 -23.10
N MET A 452 -5.26 4.39 -21.77
CA MET A 452 -5.75 3.40 -20.81
C MET A 452 -7.24 3.14 -20.94
N THR A 453 -8.04 4.20 -21.05
CA THR A 453 -9.51 4.07 -21.22
C THR A 453 -9.86 3.39 -22.54
N VAL A 454 -9.13 3.66 -23.61
CA VAL A 454 -9.28 2.97 -24.90
C VAL A 454 -8.88 1.49 -24.79
N ILE A 455 -7.76 1.16 -24.15
CA ILE A 455 -7.36 -0.24 -23.93
C ILE A 455 -8.40 -0.99 -23.10
N GLN A 456 -8.91 -0.38 -22.02
CA GLN A 456 -9.94 -1.01 -21.19
C GLN A 456 -11.24 -1.24 -21.95
N TYR A 457 -11.62 -0.32 -22.84
CA TYR A 457 -12.78 -0.50 -23.71
C TYR A 457 -12.58 -1.66 -24.71
N LEU A 458 -11.39 -1.78 -25.30
CA LEU A 458 -11.08 -2.81 -26.30
C LEU A 458 -10.79 -4.18 -25.69
N TRP A 459 -10.17 -4.22 -24.51
CA TRP A 459 -9.78 -5.44 -23.79
C TRP A 459 -10.10 -5.34 -22.29
N PRO A 460 -11.37 -5.53 -21.91
CA PRO A 460 -11.80 -5.44 -20.52
C PRO A 460 -11.10 -6.44 -19.58
N ASP A 461 -10.62 -7.58 -20.09
CA ASP A 461 -9.97 -8.62 -19.28
C ASP A 461 -8.46 -8.41 -19.07
N MET A 462 -7.78 -7.64 -19.93
CA MET A 462 -6.31 -7.50 -19.91
C MET A 462 -5.78 -6.57 -18.81
N ASN A 463 -6.65 -5.74 -18.23
CA ASN A 463 -6.28 -4.68 -17.30
C ASN A 463 -7.11 -4.71 -16.00
N LYS A 464 -7.45 -5.90 -15.48
CA LYS A 464 -7.87 -6.00 -14.08
C LYS A 464 -6.68 -5.54 -13.23
N PRO A 465 -6.77 -4.42 -12.47
CA PRO A 465 -5.65 -3.94 -11.67
C PRO A 465 -5.31 -5.02 -10.64
N ILE A 466 -4.19 -5.72 -10.85
CA ILE A 466 -3.62 -6.65 -9.89
C ILE A 466 -3.20 -5.79 -8.69
N GLY A 467 -4.11 -5.66 -7.72
CA GLY A 467 -3.89 -4.85 -6.52
C GLY A 467 -5.11 -4.10 -5.98
N GLY A 468 -6.29 -4.15 -6.60
CA GLY A 468 -7.49 -3.49 -6.06
C GLY A 468 -7.37 -1.97 -5.92
N ILE A 469 -6.34 -1.37 -6.53
CA ILE A 469 -6.23 0.09 -6.67
C ILE A 469 -7.12 0.43 -7.85
N ASP A 470 -8.39 0.67 -7.56
CA ASP A 470 -9.31 1.29 -8.49
C ASP A 470 -8.83 2.72 -8.76
N TRP A 471 -7.88 2.87 -9.68
CA TRP A 471 -7.57 4.12 -10.38
C TRP A 471 -8.80 4.65 -11.16
N LEU A 472 -9.96 4.01 -11.03
CA LEU A 472 -11.15 4.17 -11.86
C LEU A 472 -12.41 4.64 -11.13
N GLY A 473 -12.31 5.07 -9.86
CA GLY A 473 -13.45 5.76 -9.24
C GLY A 473 -13.79 7.08 -9.96
N HIS A 474 -12.75 7.87 -10.28
CA HIS A 474 -12.89 9.10 -11.09
C HIS A 474 -11.56 9.45 -11.80
N PRO A 475 -11.57 9.71 -13.13
CA PRO A 475 -10.36 10.03 -13.90
C PRO A 475 -9.63 11.28 -13.39
N LEU A 476 -10.39 12.23 -12.83
CA LEU A 476 -9.86 13.48 -12.28
C LEU A 476 -9.11 13.26 -10.96
N LYS A 477 -9.57 12.35 -10.09
CA LYS A 477 -8.87 11.97 -8.85
C LYS A 477 -7.54 11.27 -9.17
N THR A 478 -7.56 10.37 -10.15
CA THR A 478 -6.36 9.68 -10.66
C THR A 478 -5.34 10.64 -11.23
N MET A 479 -5.78 11.63 -12.01
CA MET A 479 -4.88 12.65 -12.57
C MET A 479 -4.23 13.51 -11.48
N ILE A 480 -4.99 13.97 -10.48
CA ILE A 480 -4.43 14.78 -9.39
C ILE A 480 -3.43 13.95 -8.57
N PHE A 481 -3.80 12.73 -8.20
CA PHE A 481 -2.95 11.87 -7.39
C PHE A 481 -1.67 11.46 -8.12
N SER A 482 -1.77 11.09 -9.40
CA SER A 482 -0.61 10.78 -10.24
C SER A 482 0.31 11.99 -10.43
N SER A 483 -0.26 13.19 -10.58
CA SER A 483 0.51 14.44 -10.62
C SER A 483 1.24 14.70 -9.30
N LEU A 484 0.59 14.50 -8.16
CA LEU A 484 1.24 14.62 -6.84
C LEU A 484 2.43 13.66 -6.72
N LEU A 485 2.22 12.39 -7.10
CA LEU A 485 3.24 11.36 -7.02
C LEU A 485 4.43 11.63 -7.96
N TYR A 486 4.15 12.14 -9.16
CA TYR A 486 5.17 12.65 -10.07
C TYR A 486 5.98 13.78 -9.43
N ASN A 487 5.34 14.78 -8.82
CA ASN A 487 6.04 15.90 -8.20
C ASN A 487 6.95 15.45 -7.04
N ILE A 488 6.48 14.51 -6.22
CA ILE A 488 7.29 13.90 -5.16
C ILE A 488 8.51 13.19 -5.77
N THR A 489 8.28 12.37 -6.80
CA THR A 489 9.36 11.62 -7.47
C THR A 489 10.37 12.56 -8.15
N ASN A 490 9.89 13.62 -8.81
CA ASN A 490 10.73 14.63 -9.44
C ASN A 490 11.58 15.38 -8.41
N SER A 491 11.02 15.70 -7.24
CA SER A 491 11.76 16.31 -6.14
C SER A 491 12.84 15.37 -5.61
N PHE A 492 12.49 14.09 -5.40
CA PHE A 492 13.46 13.07 -5.01
C PHE A 492 14.60 12.93 -6.03
N MET A 493 14.28 12.89 -7.32
CA MET A 493 15.27 12.82 -8.39
C MET A 493 16.16 14.07 -8.43
N TYR A 494 15.59 15.26 -8.23
CA TYR A 494 16.37 16.50 -8.17
C TYR A 494 17.41 16.44 -7.04
N PHE A 495 17.02 16.12 -5.81
CA PHE A 495 17.97 16.02 -4.70
C PHE A 495 18.93 14.85 -4.84
N GLY A 496 18.47 13.70 -5.34
CA GLY A 496 19.32 12.52 -5.55
C GLY A 496 20.40 12.75 -6.61
N THR A 497 20.05 13.37 -7.73
CA THR A 497 21.02 13.71 -8.79
C THR A 497 21.99 14.81 -8.38
N LEU A 498 21.53 15.82 -7.63
CA LEU A 498 22.39 16.83 -7.03
C LEU A 498 23.39 16.20 -6.03
N GLY A 499 22.91 15.27 -5.21
CA GLY A 499 23.76 14.48 -4.32
C GLY A 499 24.84 13.70 -5.10
N LEU A 500 24.46 12.98 -6.15
CA LEU A 500 25.40 12.25 -7.01
C LEU A 500 26.44 13.19 -7.67
N TRP A 501 26.02 14.35 -8.16
CA TRP A 501 26.94 15.36 -8.72
C TRP A 501 27.95 15.84 -7.67
N ILE A 502 27.49 16.17 -6.46
CA ILE A 502 28.38 16.56 -5.35
C ILE A 502 29.34 15.41 -5.02
N MET A 503 28.86 14.16 -4.95
CA MET A 503 29.73 13.01 -4.70
C MET A 503 30.79 12.86 -5.80
N MET A 504 30.43 13.02 -7.07
CA MET A 504 31.40 12.94 -8.17
C MET A 504 32.48 14.02 -8.07
N LEU A 505 32.12 15.24 -7.70
CA LEU A 505 33.05 16.36 -7.55
C LEU A 505 34.04 16.16 -6.38
N PHE A 506 33.57 15.70 -5.22
CA PHE A 506 34.42 15.59 -4.02
C PHE A 506 35.11 14.24 -3.86
N TRP A 507 34.53 13.15 -4.35
CA TRP A 507 35.05 11.79 -4.12
C TRP A 507 35.84 11.22 -5.29
N GLY A 508 35.96 11.90 -6.43
CA GLY A 508 36.72 11.39 -7.60
C GLY A 508 38.11 10.87 -7.22
N LYS A 509 38.90 11.66 -6.48
CA LYS A 509 40.24 11.27 -6.01
C LYS A 509 40.23 10.12 -4.99
N ALA A 510 39.25 10.12 -4.06
CA ALA A 510 39.13 9.10 -3.02
C ALA A 510 38.70 7.74 -3.58
N ILE A 511 37.82 7.73 -4.59
CA ILE A 511 37.36 6.52 -5.28
C ILE A 511 38.51 5.91 -6.08
N ASN A 512 39.31 6.72 -6.77
CA ASN A 512 40.50 6.25 -7.48
C ASN A 512 41.48 5.58 -6.51
N GLU A 513 41.76 6.20 -5.36
CA GLU A 513 42.61 5.58 -4.32
C GLU A 513 42.02 4.29 -3.74
N LEU A 514 40.70 4.25 -3.49
CA LEU A 514 40.02 3.08 -2.93
C LEU A 514 40.02 1.90 -3.91
N LEU A 515 39.82 2.16 -5.20
CA LEU A 515 39.84 1.17 -6.27
C LEU A 515 41.24 0.55 -6.41
N ILE A 516 42.29 1.37 -6.39
CA ILE A 516 43.68 0.90 -6.37
C ILE A 516 43.93 0.01 -5.14
N ARG A 517 43.53 0.46 -3.95
CA ARG A 517 43.68 -0.32 -2.70
C ARG A 517 42.91 -1.65 -2.73
N PHE A 518 41.72 -1.68 -3.33
CA PHE A 518 40.92 -2.89 -3.48
C PHE A 518 41.58 -3.91 -4.42
N ILE A 519 42.03 -3.47 -5.60
CA ILE A 519 42.74 -4.33 -6.56
C ILE A 519 44.03 -4.87 -5.92
N MET A 520 44.79 -4.03 -5.22
CA MET A 520 45.98 -4.45 -4.50
C MET A 520 45.67 -5.50 -3.42
N LYS A 521 44.53 -5.40 -2.74
CA LYS A 521 44.12 -6.37 -1.71
C LYS A 521 43.64 -7.69 -2.33
N ALA A 522 42.86 -7.63 -3.42
CA ALA A 522 42.38 -8.80 -4.14
C ALA A 522 43.54 -9.62 -4.75
N MET A 523 44.57 -8.93 -5.23
CA MET A 523 45.74 -9.54 -5.91
C MET A 523 46.92 -9.82 -4.97
N LYS A 524 46.67 -9.99 -3.65
CA LYS A 524 47.70 -10.31 -2.64
C LYS A 524 48.93 -9.38 -2.67
N LYS A 525 48.72 -8.07 -2.80
CA LYS A 525 49.76 -7.00 -2.75
C LYS A 525 50.81 -7.01 -3.87
N ASN A 526 50.51 -7.54 -5.06
CA ASN A 526 51.38 -7.32 -6.24
C ASN A 526 51.06 -5.97 -6.90
N ALA A 527 51.81 -4.92 -6.54
CA ALA A 527 51.62 -3.55 -7.03
C ALA A 527 51.82 -3.42 -8.56
N THR A 528 52.72 -4.19 -9.15
CA THR A 528 52.99 -4.14 -10.60
C THR A 528 51.83 -4.68 -11.45
N VAL A 529 51.10 -5.67 -10.94
CA VAL A 529 49.95 -6.27 -11.63
C VAL A 529 48.71 -5.39 -11.49
N SER A 530 48.52 -4.74 -10.33
CA SER A 530 47.41 -3.79 -10.16
C SER A 530 47.55 -2.59 -11.10
N ASP A 531 48.76 -2.06 -11.27
CA ASP A 531 49.01 -0.92 -12.15
C ASP A 531 48.83 -1.30 -13.63
N TRP A 532 49.21 -2.51 -14.02
CA TRP A 532 48.99 -3.02 -15.38
C TRP A 532 47.50 -3.25 -15.68
N ILE A 533 46.73 -3.72 -14.70
CA ILE A 533 45.27 -3.90 -14.81
C ILE A 533 44.54 -2.55 -14.87
N LEU A 534 44.95 -1.56 -14.06
CA LEU A 534 44.40 -0.20 -14.11
C LEU A 534 44.71 0.50 -15.44
N TYR A 535 45.95 0.35 -15.91
CA TYR A 535 46.35 0.80 -17.24
C TYR A 535 45.57 0.06 -18.35
N GLY A 536 45.31 -1.23 -18.15
CA GLY A 536 44.47 -2.06 -19.02
C GLY A 536 43.01 -1.62 -19.04
N PHE A 537 42.41 -1.28 -17.90
CA PHE A 537 41.03 -0.79 -17.82
C PHE A 537 40.88 0.61 -18.41
N GLY A 538 41.89 1.47 -18.28
CA GLY A 538 41.91 2.79 -18.93
C GLY A 538 42.09 2.71 -20.45
N LYS A 539 42.81 1.70 -20.97
CA LYS A 539 43.06 1.53 -22.41
C LYS A 539 42.11 0.58 -23.14
N LEU A 540 41.45 -0.34 -22.43
CA LEU A 540 40.56 -1.37 -23.01
C LEU A 540 39.24 -1.48 -22.20
N PRO A 541 38.32 -0.51 -22.34
CA PRO A 541 37.02 -0.52 -21.67
C PRO A 541 36.13 -1.74 -21.99
N ILE A 542 36.43 -2.54 -23.04
CA ILE A 542 35.73 -3.80 -23.36
C ILE A 542 35.98 -4.90 -22.30
N ALA A 543 37.12 -4.88 -21.60
CA ALA A 543 37.46 -5.95 -20.67
C ALA A 543 36.46 -6.06 -19.52
N VAL A 544 35.93 -4.92 -19.04
CA VAL A 544 35.00 -4.89 -17.90
C VAL A 544 33.65 -5.52 -18.23
N PRO A 545 32.97 -5.18 -19.35
CA PRO A 545 31.72 -5.85 -19.71
C PRO A 545 31.86 -7.35 -19.97
N ILE A 546 32.99 -7.81 -20.52
CA ILE A 546 33.26 -9.26 -20.69
C ILE A 546 33.30 -9.94 -19.32
N ILE A 547 34.04 -9.37 -18.36
CA ILE A 547 34.11 -9.88 -16.99
C ILE A 547 32.72 -9.87 -16.33
N ALA A 548 31.94 -8.80 -16.52
CA ALA A 548 30.59 -8.69 -15.97
C ALA A 548 29.62 -9.73 -16.55
N ILE A 549 29.74 -10.07 -17.85
CA ILE A 549 28.95 -11.14 -18.49
C ILE A 549 29.34 -12.51 -17.93
N LEU A 550 30.64 -12.79 -17.79
CA LEU A 550 31.12 -14.04 -17.19
C LEU A 550 30.65 -14.18 -15.73
N MET A 551 30.72 -13.10 -14.96
CA MET A 551 30.21 -13.07 -13.59
C MET A 551 28.69 -13.27 -13.54
N SER A 552 27.94 -12.66 -14.47
CA SER A 552 26.49 -12.84 -14.59
C SER A 552 26.12 -14.30 -14.84
N TYR A 553 26.90 -15.01 -15.65
CA TYR A 553 26.69 -16.44 -15.93
C TYR A 553 27.00 -17.33 -14.73
N HIS A 554 28.06 -17.03 -13.98
CA HIS A 554 28.48 -17.85 -12.85
C HIS A 554 27.73 -17.57 -11.54
N THR A 555 27.09 -16.41 -11.42
CA THR A 555 26.42 -15.96 -10.19
C THR A 555 24.97 -15.57 -10.45
N CYS A 556 24.70 -14.28 -10.63
CA CYS A 556 23.40 -13.70 -10.91
C CYS A 556 23.61 -12.48 -11.79
N GLY A 557 22.72 -12.24 -12.76
CA GLY A 557 22.79 -11.12 -13.70
C GLY A 557 22.90 -9.77 -13.00
N THR A 558 22.21 -9.58 -11.88
CA THR A 558 22.31 -8.36 -11.07
C THR A 558 23.72 -8.08 -10.56
N VAL A 559 24.52 -9.12 -10.23
CA VAL A 559 25.91 -8.92 -9.80
C VAL A 559 26.75 -8.31 -10.92
N GLY A 560 26.56 -8.80 -12.15
CA GLY A 560 27.20 -8.18 -13.33
C GLY A 560 26.76 -6.74 -13.55
N LEU A 561 25.47 -6.44 -13.38
CA LEU A 561 24.96 -5.06 -13.47
C LEU A 561 25.56 -4.13 -12.41
N ILE A 562 25.78 -4.62 -11.18
CA ILE A 562 26.42 -3.85 -10.09
C ILE A 562 27.88 -3.56 -10.40
N ILE A 563 28.64 -4.57 -10.88
CA ILE A 563 30.05 -4.40 -11.27
C ILE A 563 30.17 -3.33 -12.36
N SER A 564 29.33 -3.43 -13.39
CA SER A 564 29.32 -2.47 -14.48
C SER A 564 28.80 -1.09 -14.06
N ALA A 565 27.86 -1.00 -13.12
CA ALA A 565 27.43 0.29 -12.56
C ALA A 565 28.57 0.99 -11.83
N PHE A 566 29.36 0.25 -11.05
CA PHE A 566 30.53 0.80 -10.35
C PHE A 566 31.58 1.32 -11.32
N PHE A 567 31.87 0.57 -12.39
CA PHE A 567 32.79 1.02 -13.43
C PHE A 567 32.25 2.22 -14.21
N TYR A 568 30.95 2.25 -14.54
CA TYR A 568 30.35 3.40 -15.21
C TYR A 568 30.44 4.65 -14.34
N TYR A 569 30.21 4.53 -13.04
CA TYR A 569 30.40 5.63 -12.10
C TYR A 569 31.85 6.11 -12.06
N PHE A 570 32.82 5.20 -12.06
CA PHE A 570 34.25 5.54 -12.16
C PHE A 570 34.57 6.30 -13.45
N LEU A 571 34.09 5.82 -14.61
CA LEU A 571 34.27 6.48 -15.91
C LEU A 571 33.68 7.91 -15.91
N LEU A 572 32.54 8.11 -15.27
CA LEU A 572 31.93 9.42 -15.11
C LEU A 572 32.79 10.36 -14.24
N CYS A 573 33.34 9.85 -13.13
CA CYS A 573 34.24 10.60 -12.27
C CYS A 573 35.51 11.03 -13.00
N THR A 574 36.12 10.14 -13.80
CA THR A 574 37.31 10.49 -14.59
C THR A 574 36.99 11.55 -15.64
N MET A 575 35.89 11.42 -16.38
CA MET A 575 35.48 12.44 -17.36
C MET A 575 35.23 13.81 -16.73
N VAL A 576 34.65 13.86 -15.52
CA VAL A 576 34.46 15.12 -14.78
C VAL A 576 35.80 15.68 -14.29
N GLN A 577 36.69 14.84 -13.78
CA GLN A 577 38.01 15.26 -13.32
C GLN A 577 38.83 15.84 -14.47
N ASP A 578 38.86 15.20 -15.64
CA ASP A 578 39.59 15.68 -16.81
C ASP A 578 39.14 17.09 -17.23
N ARG A 579 37.81 17.35 -17.21
CA ARG A 579 37.27 18.69 -17.51
C ARG A 579 37.55 19.73 -16.43
N ILE A 580 37.59 19.32 -15.17
CA ILE A 580 37.99 20.22 -14.07
C ILE A 580 39.48 20.57 -14.19
N GLU A 581 40.33 19.60 -14.52
CA GLU A 581 41.75 19.82 -14.75
C GLU A 581 41.98 20.77 -15.93
N GLU A 582 41.29 20.57 -17.07
CA GLU A 582 41.32 21.50 -18.20
C GLU A 582 40.92 22.93 -17.78
N LEU A 583 39.87 23.09 -16.97
CA LEU A 583 39.41 24.39 -16.47
C LEU A 583 40.44 25.05 -15.52
N ILE A 584 41.09 24.27 -14.65
CA ILE A 584 42.13 24.75 -13.72
C ILE A 584 43.41 25.14 -14.47
N TYR A 585 43.81 24.37 -15.47
CA TYR A 585 45.03 24.63 -16.25
C TYR A 585 44.84 25.66 -17.37
N TYR A 586 43.59 25.96 -17.75
CA TYR A 586 43.27 26.99 -18.75
C TYR A 586 43.92 28.36 -18.53
N PRO A 587 43.86 28.99 -17.34
CA PRO A 587 44.54 30.28 -17.10
C PRO A 587 46.06 30.18 -17.31
N LEU A 588 46.66 29.03 -17.00
CA LEU A 588 48.09 28.80 -17.18
C LEU A 588 48.45 28.62 -18.67
N MET A 589 47.61 27.91 -19.44
CA MET A 589 47.73 27.82 -20.89
C MET A 589 47.54 29.18 -21.57
N CYS A 590 46.55 29.97 -21.14
CA CYS A 590 46.32 31.33 -21.65
C CYS A 590 47.55 32.21 -21.47
N VAL A 591 48.17 32.20 -20.29
CA VAL A 591 49.40 32.96 -20.03
C VAL A 591 50.52 32.49 -20.95
N LYS A 592 50.76 31.17 -21.04
CA LYS A 592 51.82 30.60 -21.88
C LYS A 592 51.67 30.95 -23.36
N GLU A 593 50.48 30.77 -23.93
CA GLU A 593 50.22 31.02 -25.36
C GLU A 593 50.15 32.50 -25.69
N TYR A 594 49.65 33.34 -24.77
CA TYR A 594 49.70 34.79 -24.92
C TYR A 594 51.15 35.29 -25.01
N PHE A 595 52.07 34.72 -24.23
CA PHE A 595 53.49 35.06 -24.29
C PHE A 595 54.23 34.45 -25.50
N MET A 596 53.80 33.31 -26.03
CA MET A 596 54.51 32.60 -27.11
C MET A 596 53.96 32.84 -28.53
N GLY A 597 52.67 33.16 -28.70
CA GLY A 597 52.01 33.13 -30.03
C GLY A 597 51.02 34.25 -30.34
N GLY A 598 50.75 35.18 -29.41
CA GLY A 598 49.93 36.37 -29.67
C GLY A 598 48.43 36.12 -29.96
N GLN A 599 47.96 34.88 -29.89
CA GLN A 599 46.54 34.51 -30.03
C GLN A 599 45.98 34.04 -28.68
N ARG A 600 44.69 34.31 -28.43
CA ARG A 600 43.98 33.79 -27.25
C ARG A 600 43.44 32.39 -27.57
N PRO A 601 43.73 31.36 -26.76
CA PRO A 601 43.06 30.07 -26.92
C PRO A 601 41.55 30.22 -26.73
N VAL A 602 40.78 29.55 -27.57
CA VAL A 602 39.32 29.46 -27.41
C VAL A 602 39.02 28.26 -26.53
N LEU A 603 38.47 28.50 -25.32
CA LEU A 603 38.02 27.43 -24.43
C LEU A 603 36.70 26.82 -24.92
N ASN A 604 36.78 25.72 -25.66
CA ASN A 604 35.61 24.91 -26.02
C ASN A 604 35.31 23.89 -24.90
N LEU A 605 34.74 24.34 -23.78
CA LEU A 605 34.37 23.46 -22.66
C LEU A 605 32.98 22.82 -22.89
N SER A 606 32.88 21.88 -23.82
CA SER A 606 31.60 21.19 -24.04
C SER A 606 31.36 20.13 -22.97
N LEU A 607 30.33 20.31 -22.13
CA LEU A 607 29.92 19.33 -21.11
C LEU A 607 28.93 18.26 -21.61
N THR A 608 28.61 18.30 -22.90
CA THR A 608 27.55 17.49 -23.53
C THR A 608 27.71 15.98 -23.33
N THR A 609 28.93 15.46 -23.46
CA THR A 609 29.28 14.06 -23.21
C THR A 609 28.97 13.64 -21.77
N ILE A 610 29.34 14.47 -20.79
CA ILE A 610 29.10 14.18 -19.37
C ILE A 610 27.61 14.18 -19.07
N HIS A 611 26.87 15.17 -19.57
CA HIS A 611 25.43 15.28 -19.33
C HIS A 611 24.63 14.10 -19.90
N LEU A 612 25.01 13.62 -21.09
CA LEU A 612 24.36 12.45 -21.70
C LEU A 612 24.74 11.15 -20.98
N HIS A 613 26.03 10.93 -20.68
CA HIS A 613 26.45 9.75 -19.94
C HIS A 613 25.88 9.70 -18.52
N PHE A 614 25.66 10.85 -17.88
CA PHE A 614 25.01 10.94 -16.59
C PHE A 614 23.54 10.47 -16.67
N SER A 615 22.77 10.92 -17.66
CA SER A 615 21.40 10.46 -17.88
C SER A 615 21.32 8.95 -18.17
N LEU A 616 22.25 8.43 -18.98
CA LEU A 616 22.36 6.99 -19.27
C LEU A 616 22.76 6.16 -18.03
N PHE A 617 23.61 6.72 -17.17
CA PHE A 617 23.97 6.09 -15.90
C PHE A 617 22.79 6.04 -14.93
N LEU A 618 21.97 7.09 -14.84
CA LEU A 618 20.72 7.06 -14.06
C LEU A 618 19.75 5.98 -14.57
N LEU A 619 19.64 5.84 -15.90
CA LEU A 619 18.86 4.78 -16.53
C LEU A 619 19.39 3.38 -16.15
N TRP A 620 20.73 3.20 -16.17
CA TRP A 620 21.38 1.96 -15.72
C TRP A 620 21.10 1.65 -14.25
N LEU A 621 21.23 2.64 -13.37
CA LEU A 621 20.95 2.49 -11.94
C LEU A 621 19.51 2.06 -11.68
N LEU A 622 18.54 2.62 -12.43
CA LEU A 622 17.15 2.22 -12.30
C LEU A 622 16.93 0.75 -12.70
N ILE A 623 17.51 0.31 -13.82
CA ILE A 623 17.41 -1.09 -14.27
C ILE A 623 18.08 -2.03 -13.25
N CYS A 624 19.27 -1.67 -12.75
CA CYS A 624 19.95 -2.41 -11.72
C CYS A 624 19.13 -2.49 -10.41
N GLY A 625 18.50 -1.38 -10.01
CA GLY A 625 17.63 -1.31 -8.83
C GLY A 625 16.40 -2.22 -8.93
N CYS A 626 15.78 -2.30 -10.12
CA CYS A 626 14.65 -3.22 -10.35
C CYS A 626 15.05 -4.70 -10.19
N HIS A 627 16.31 -5.04 -10.46
CA HIS A 627 16.84 -6.41 -10.34
C HIS A 627 17.57 -6.68 -9.01
N LEU A 628 17.63 -5.71 -8.09
CA LEU A 628 18.28 -5.87 -6.78
C LEU A 628 17.71 -7.03 -5.93
N PRO A 629 16.40 -7.34 -5.95
CA PRO A 629 15.89 -8.52 -5.24
C PRO A 629 16.54 -9.85 -5.68
N CYS A 630 16.97 -9.96 -6.94
CA CYS A 630 17.60 -11.18 -7.46
C CYS A 630 18.98 -11.41 -6.83
N SER A 631 19.74 -10.35 -6.54
CA SER A 631 21.04 -10.49 -5.85
C SER A 631 20.86 -10.81 -4.37
N ILE A 632 19.81 -10.30 -3.72
CA ILE A 632 19.48 -10.63 -2.32
C ILE A 632 19.13 -12.11 -2.20
N GLU A 633 18.27 -12.62 -3.07
CA GLU A 633 17.89 -14.05 -3.09
C GLU A 633 19.08 -14.96 -3.41
N TRP A 634 19.90 -14.57 -4.40
CA TRP A 634 21.16 -15.27 -4.68
C TRP A 634 22.09 -15.29 -3.47
N ALA A 635 22.28 -14.16 -2.78
CA ALA A 635 23.15 -14.08 -1.61
C ALA A 635 22.65 -14.96 -0.45
N ARG A 636 21.32 -15.05 -0.25
CA ARG A 636 20.71 -15.92 0.76
C ARG A 636 20.89 -17.40 0.42
N ASN A 637 20.76 -17.76 -0.85
CA ASN A 637 20.82 -19.14 -1.32
C ASN A 637 22.22 -19.57 -1.80
N TYR A 638 23.24 -18.71 -1.66
CA TYR A 638 24.59 -18.93 -2.17
C TYR A 638 25.24 -20.23 -1.67
N HIS A 639 24.92 -20.63 -0.44
CA HIS A 639 25.41 -21.89 0.13
C HIS A 639 24.84 -23.13 -0.55
N GLN A 640 23.64 -23.04 -1.13
CA GLN A 640 22.93 -24.16 -1.76
C GLN A 640 23.23 -24.22 -3.27
N SER A 641 23.17 -23.08 -3.95
CA SER A 641 23.50 -22.96 -5.38
C SER A 641 24.39 -21.76 -5.62
N LYS A 642 25.45 -21.95 -6.42
CA LYS A 642 26.37 -20.86 -6.77
C LYS A 642 25.77 -19.89 -7.80
N TYR A 643 24.82 -20.36 -8.60
CA TYR A 643 24.06 -19.58 -9.58
C TYR A 643 22.57 -19.54 -9.19
N LEU A 644 21.86 -18.53 -9.69
CA LEU A 644 20.41 -18.38 -9.51
C LEU A 644 19.66 -19.00 -10.70
N ASP A 645 18.68 -19.88 -10.44
CA ASP A 645 17.86 -20.52 -11.48
C ASP A 645 16.38 -20.62 -11.05
N PRO A 646 15.42 -20.07 -11.82
CA PRO A 646 15.61 -19.20 -12.98
C PRO A 646 16.06 -17.78 -12.57
N ASP A 647 17.02 -17.20 -13.31
CA ASP A 647 17.45 -15.81 -13.11
C ASP A 647 16.73 -14.84 -14.08
N PRO A 648 15.78 -14.02 -13.59
CA PRO A 648 15.07 -13.05 -14.43
C PRO A 648 15.93 -11.84 -14.83
N SER A 649 17.09 -11.62 -14.17
CA SER A 649 18.00 -10.50 -14.46
C SER A 649 19.05 -10.82 -15.53
N TRP A 650 19.25 -12.11 -15.83
CA TRP A 650 20.32 -12.58 -16.72
C TRP A 650 20.24 -11.95 -18.12
N ILE A 651 19.07 -11.98 -18.75
CA ILE A 651 18.86 -11.44 -20.11
C ILE A 651 19.17 -9.94 -20.15
N SER A 652 18.59 -9.18 -19.21
CA SER A 652 18.83 -7.73 -19.09
C SER A 652 20.31 -7.42 -18.86
N SER A 653 21.00 -8.21 -18.04
CA SER A 653 22.43 -8.04 -17.76
C SER A 653 23.29 -8.26 -18.99
N VAL A 654 23.08 -9.36 -19.73
CA VAL A 654 23.87 -9.67 -20.93
C VAL A 654 23.70 -8.58 -21.98
N ILE A 655 22.46 -8.17 -22.27
CA ILE A 655 22.15 -7.12 -23.25
C ILE A 655 22.81 -5.80 -22.86
N LEU A 656 22.63 -5.35 -21.62
CA LEU A 656 23.19 -4.08 -21.15
C LEU A 656 24.71 -4.06 -21.15
N ASN A 657 25.36 -5.16 -20.75
CA ASN A 657 26.82 -5.24 -20.78
C ASN A 657 27.37 -5.24 -22.22
N ILE A 658 26.70 -5.90 -23.17
CA ILE A 658 27.08 -5.80 -24.59
C ILE A 658 26.98 -4.34 -25.06
N CYS A 659 25.88 -3.66 -24.75
CA CYS A 659 25.71 -2.25 -25.07
C CYS A 659 26.77 -1.36 -24.42
N ALA A 660 27.10 -1.58 -23.14
CA ALA A 660 28.13 -0.84 -22.42
C ALA A 660 29.52 -1.02 -23.06
N GLY A 661 29.86 -2.24 -23.47
CA GLY A 661 31.12 -2.54 -24.17
C GLY A 661 31.30 -1.79 -25.48
N ILE A 662 30.21 -1.41 -26.14
CA ILE A 662 30.25 -0.56 -27.33
C ILE A 662 30.26 0.92 -26.94
N LEU A 663 29.33 1.35 -26.08
CA LEU A 663 29.16 2.76 -25.72
C LEU A 663 30.38 3.37 -25.04
N TRP A 664 31.07 2.63 -24.16
CA TRP A 664 32.25 3.13 -23.45
C TRP A 664 33.49 3.30 -24.34
N GLN A 665 33.46 2.81 -25.58
CA GLN A 665 34.55 3.01 -26.55
C GLN A 665 34.34 4.20 -27.47
N MET A 666 33.11 4.72 -27.52
CA MET A 666 32.72 5.73 -28.48
C MET A 666 32.72 7.11 -27.83
N ASP A 667 33.17 8.11 -28.57
CA ASP A 667 32.94 9.51 -28.21
C ASP A 667 31.46 9.84 -28.45
N ILE A 668 30.68 9.92 -27.38
CA ILE A 668 29.22 10.15 -27.39
C ILE A 668 28.92 11.50 -26.73
N PRO A 669 27.93 12.28 -27.21
CA PRO A 669 27.17 12.09 -28.44
C PRO A 669 27.96 12.51 -29.69
N LYS A 670 27.76 11.79 -30.79
CA LYS A 670 28.27 12.24 -32.09
C LYS A 670 27.48 13.46 -32.58
N ARG A 671 28.16 14.58 -32.78
CA ARG A 671 27.53 15.82 -33.28
C ARG A 671 27.19 15.71 -34.77
N ASN A 672 26.20 16.49 -35.23
CA ASN A 672 25.81 16.64 -36.64
C ASN A 672 25.27 15.38 -37.33
N VAL A 673 24.54 14.53 -36.60
CA VAL A 673 23.95 13.30 -37.15
C VAL A 673 22.43 13.38 -37.21
N LYS A 674 21.84 12.80 -38.26
CA LYS A 674 20.39 12.66 -38.42
C LYS A 674 19.86 11.58 -37.46
N PHE A 675 18.55 11.54 -37.22
CA PHE A 675 17.84 10.55 -36.39
C PHE A 675 17.74 10.79 -34.87
N TYR A 676 18.28 11.90 -34.33
CA TYR A 676 18.09 12.23 -32.90
C TYR A 676 16.65 12.64 -32.56
N ARG A 677 15.88 13.15 -33.52
CA ARG A 677 14.47 13.53 -33.31
C ARG A 677 13.57 12.31 -33.15
N GLU A 678 13.80 11.30 -33.97
CA GLU A 678 13.15 10.01 -33.95
C GLU A 678 13.47 9.26 -32.65
N LEU A 679 14.70 9.35 -32.15
CA LEU A 679 15.10 8.80 -30.86
C LEU A 679 14.38 9.52 -29.69
N SER A 680 14.18 10.83 -29.78
CA SER A 680 13.38 11.59 -28.82
C SER A 680 11.91 11.14 -28.80
N ASP A 681 11.31 10.92 -29.97
CA ASP A 681 9.93 10.45 -30.10
C ASP A 681 9.75 9.02 -29.55
N VAL A 682 10.77 8.16 -29.70
CA VAL A 682 10.82 6.83 -29.07
C VAL A 682 10.85 6.93 -27.55
N CYS A 683 11.64 7.83 -26.97
CA CYS A 683 11.68 8.05 -25.52
C CYS A 683 10.33 8.54 -24.98
N ILE A 684 9.66 9.47 -25.69
CA ILE A 684 8.31 9.94 -25.32
C ILE A 684 7.30 8.79 -25.41
N SER A 685 7.30 8.03 -26.49
CA SER A 685 6.38 6.89 -26.68
C SER A 685 6.59 5.83 -25.60
N THR A 686 7.84 5.54 -25.26
CA THR A 686 8.17 4.57 -24.20
C THR A 686 7.76 5.07 -22.82
N SER A 687 7.80 6.39 -22.58
CA SER A 687 7.31 6.96 -21.32
C SER A 687 5.79 6.76 -21.13
N VAL A 688 5.01 6.82 -22.21
CA VAL A 688 3.56 6.50 -22.19
C VAL A 688 3.34 5.02 -21.91
N ILE A 689 4.08 4.13 -22.58
CA ILE A 689 4.03 2.68 -22.36
C ILE A 689 4.38 2.34 -20.91
N LEU A 690 5.44 2.96 -20.36
CA LEU A 690 5.89 2.74 -18.99
C LEU A 690 4.87 3.24 -17.95
N PHE A 691 4.17 4.34 -18.23
CA PHE A 691 3.07 4.81 -17.38
C PHE A 691 1.91 3.80 -17.34
N VAL A 692 1.54 3.26 -18.50
CA VAL A 692 0.41 2.34 -18.67
C VAL A 692 0.71 0.97 -18.05
N PHE A 693 1.84 0.37 -18.42
CA PHE A 693 2.14 -1.03 -18.07
C PHE A 693 3.12 -1.18 -16.91
N GLY A 694 3.94 -0.16 -16.64
CA GLY A 694 4.94 -0.20 -15.58
C GLY A 694 4.36 0.03 -14.18
N GLN A 695 3.14 0.55 -14.06
CA GLN A 695 2.51 0.79 -12.75
C GLN A 695 1.98 -0.49 -12.08
N THR A 696 1.72 -1.54 -12.86
CA THR A 696 1.09 -2.77 -12.35
C THR A 696 2.12 -3.78 -11.83
N ALA A 697 3.31 -3.83 -12.43
CA ALA A 697 4.32 -4.83 -12.07
C ALA A 697 5.75 -4.36 -12.38
N LEU A 698 6.61 -4.39 -11.34
CA LEU A 698 8.01 -3.99 -11.42
C LEU A 698 8.81 -4.77 -12.49
N PHE A 699 8.52 -6.06 -12.69
CA PHE A 699 9.27 -6.91 -13.63
C PHE A 699 9.12 -6.47 -15.09
N ARG A 700 8.08 -5.69 -15.43
CA ARG A 700 7.85 -5.16 -16.78
C ARG A 700 8.73 -3.95 -17.09
N ILE A 701 9.21 -3.23 -16.07
CA ILE A 701 9.95 -1.97 -16.22
C ILE A 701 11.33 -2.23 -16.85
N ALA A 702 12.10 -3.15 -16.27
CA ALA A 702 13.45 -3.44 -16.71
C ALA A 702 13.57 -3.78 -18.22
N PRO A 703 12.79 -4.72 -18.80
CA PRO A 703 12.88 -5.04 -20.22
C PRO A 703 12.47 -3.88 -21.15
N ILE A 704 11.52 -3.04 -20.72
CA ILE A 704 11.14 -1.83 -21.48
C ILE A 704 12.32 -0.85 -21.54
N LEU A 705 12.96 -0.60 -20.39
CA LEU A 705 14.08 0.34 -20.30
C LEU A 705 15.36 -0.19 -20.97
N THR A 706 15.64 -1.50 -20.90
CA THR A 706 16.77 -2.10 -21.63
C THR A 706 16.59 -1.98 -23.13
N SER A 707 15.36 -2.11 -23.64
CA SER A 707 15.05 -1.92 -25.06
C SER A 707 15.40 -0.50 -25.53
N VAL A 708 15.10 0.53 -24.73
CA VAL A 708 15.50 1.92 -25.02
C VAL A 708 17.02 2.05 -25.05
N PHE A 709 17.71 1.45 -24.07
CA PHE A 709 19.18 1.48 -24.01
C PHE A 709 19.81 0.88 -25.28
N VAL A 710 19.27 -0.25 -25.76
CA VAL A 710 19.69 -0.88 -27.03
C VAL A 710 19.46 0.05 -28.22
N LEU A 711 18.29 0.68 -28.32
CA LEU A 711 17.99 1.60 -29.42
C LEU A 711 18.94 2.80 -29.45
N ILE A 712 19.32 3.33 -28.28
CA ILE A 712 20.34 4.38 -28.17
C ILE A 712 21.69 3.87 -28.68
N THR A 713 22.13 2.68 -28.25
CA THR A 713 23.40 2.09 -28.74
C THR A 713 23.39 1.87 -30.25
N VAL A 714 22.33 1.27 -30.79
CA VAL A 714 22.20 1.02 -32.23
C VAL A 714 22.23 2.33 -33.02
N ASN A 715 21.53 3.36 -32.53
CA ASN A 715 21.58 4.69 -33.14
C ASN A 715 23.01 5.23 -33.14
N GLN A 716 23.75 5.18 -32.02
CA GLN A 716 25.13 5.66 -31.97
C GLN A 716 26.06 4.86 -32.91
N CYS A 717 25.90 3.54 -33.00
CA CYS A 717 26.66 2.71 -33.95
C CYS A 717 26.38 3.10 -35.41
N PHE A 718 25.11 3.27 -35.76
CA PHE A 718 24.69 3.69 -37.09
C PHE A 718 25.25 5.08 -37.43
N CYS A 719 25.17 6.02 -36.49
CA CYS A 719 25.76 7.35 -36.62
C CYS A 719 27.28 7.28 -36.87
N SER A 720 27.98 6.37 -36.18
CA SER A 720 29.42 6.14 -36.37
C SER A 720 29.75 5.66 -37.79
N TRP A 721 29.00 4.68 -38.27
CA TRP A 721 29.16 4.12 -39.60
C TRP A 721 28.86 5.18 -40.68
N TRP A 722 27.79 5.97 -40.49
CA TRP A 722 27.40 7.03 -41.42
C TRP A 722 28.46 8.13 -41.57
N ILE A 723 29.07 8.58 -40.48
CA ILE A 723 30.16 9.57 -40.52
C ILE A 723 31.37 9.02 -41.28
N ARG A 724 31.76 7.76 -41.02
CA ARG A 724 32.87 7.11 -41.71
C ARG A 724 32.63 6.99 -43.22
N PHE A 725 31.40 6.64 -43.61
CA PHE A 725 30.99 6.57 -45.01
C PHE A 725 31.04 7.94 -45.70
N ARG A 726 30.59 9.01 -45.02
CA ARG A 726 30.65 10.38 -45.57
C ARG A 726 32.10 10.89 -45.72
N SER A 727 32.99 10.56 -44.78
CA SER A 727 34.42 10.89 -44.92
C SER A 727 35.02 10.23 -46.15
N GLN A 728 34.79 8.92 -46.33
CA GLN A 728 35.32 8.18 -47.48
C GLN A 728 34.84 8.75 -48.82
N ASN A 729 33.55 9.11 -48.93
CA ASN A 729 33.04 9.74 -50.15
C ASN A 729 33.62 11.15 -50.40
N ASN A 730 33.92 11.92 -49.35
CA ASN A 730 34.54 13.23 -49.50
C ASN A 730 36.03 13.12 -49.89
N ASP A 731 36.73 12.12 -49.38
CA ASP A 731 38.13 11.85 -49.70
C ASP A 731 38.28 11.36 -51.15
N GLU A 732 37.38 10.48 -51.64
CA GLU A 732 37.34 10.06 -53.06
C GLU A 732 37.02 11.23 -54.02
N VAL A 733 36.17 12.18 -53.61
CA VAL A 733 35.88 13.39 -54.40
C VAL A 733 37.07 14.36 -54.41
N ASN A 734 37.81 14.46 -53.32
CA ASN A 734 39.02 15.30 -53.28
C ASN A 734 40.18 14.68 -54.05
N ASP A 735 40.37 13.36 -54.02
CA ASP A 735 41.38 12.68 -54.81
C ASP A 735 41.07 12.74 -56.32
N THR A 736 39.81 12.62 -56.72
CA THR A 736 39.42 12.82 -58.13
C THR A 736 39.62 14.27 -58.62
N ASN A 737 39.47 15.26 -57.74
CA ASN A 737 39.77 16.65 -58.04
C ASN A 737 41.29 16.95 -58.07
N ASN A 738 42.09 16.28 -57.23
CA ASN A 738 43.56 16.40 -57.26
C ASN A 738 44.20 15.68 -58.45
N VAL A 739 43.64 14.57 -58.92
CA VAL A 739 44.09 13.90 -60.16
C VAL A 739 43.78 14.76 -61.38
N ARG A 740 42.67 15.52 -61.38
CA ARG A 740 42.35 16.49 -62.43
C ARG A 740 43.25 17.73 -62.39
N SER A 741 43.72 18.18 -61.22
CA SER A 741 44.64 19.33 -61.13
C SER A 741 46.09 18.98 -61.51
N GLN A 742 46.53 17.74 -61.28
CA GLN A 742 47.86 17.27 -61.72
C GLN A 742 47.95 16.97 -63.23
N GLN A 743 46.83 16.83 -63.94
CA GLN A 743 46.82 16.73 -65.41
C GLN A 743 46.80 18.10 -66.12
N CYS A 744 46.76 19.22 -65.37
CA CYS A 744 46.76 20.59 -65.89
C CYS A 744 47.98 21.42 -65.45
N ASN A 745 49.12 20.78 -65.17
CA ASN A 745 50.43 21.45 -65.03
C ASN A 745 51.43 20.92 -66.07
#